data_AF-A0A3N1GF30-F1
#
_entry.id   AF-A0A3N1GF30-F1
#
_cell.length_a   1.000
_cell.length_b   1.000
_cell.length_c   1.000
_cell.angle_alpha   90.00
_cell.angle_beta   90.00
_cell.angle_gamma   90.00
#
_symmetry.space_group_name_H-M   'P 1'
#
loop_
_entity.id
_entity.type
_entity.pdbx_description
1 polymer ?
#
loop_
_entity_poly.entity_id
_entity_poly.type
_entity_poly.pdbx_seq_one_letter_code
_entity_poly.pdbx_strand_id
1 'polypeptide(L)'
;MSPRQCWAAFAAVLAATAILLPPAAQAAPAPVAEPVPAAVPVQLAAQERALVRFRLPDEAALDRLVGAGADIAARPRTVAGAVQADIVVDGAGLAALTRDGAVAVRLIQRESVAAQRSSVADRREAPSRAADTLHFLQAYWWTTAGRTFVQTQVATTATDDPDVEITVTWRTADGATGSYPLVRFSDAGEYQYHYALPQPLPAQPVQVSARSSLGGQTRAVTPARWPGAEPPAQPAGYQRDFIDAYLTPVDIKARIQRLARQYPRLVDVIDLPHRTQGYRRTATAYLGDPAVAAVVVESVRFGDEGMNGVQARTVDPGGPDRPLSATYRDRVLTVRLATDAGGKVTSTTDDVAALVTARFPDLFRAFVEEGSAGLPMPVAGPVRLDDGLQGAEVPRRPWTVQALRLATVRDGSRTGVLAYSQEHAREWATPLVTLEFAERMLANYATDPATRELLDAVDIFVIPTVNPDGANYSFHDFGFQRKNLVNHCTGTNRDPRFRNNWGVDVNRNYAVGSYFDGYVGGSPNCLSGTYTGTAELSEAESGNVIALARAHPNIKFAMNVHSYGGYFMWPPGAYKADGRVTLPRPSIDESAFFLDSARRIVGAIAAERGTVTWPSYTGPVADVLYSAAGNSADHLYYDLGIDAWNFEVGNDRWNETTQQWEGVGFQPPFDEAHAESQEYAGGLVELVRIAAAQESPTGVHDGNLALR
;
A
#
# COMPACT_ATOMS: atom_id res chain seq x y z
N MET A 1 -0.03 55.40 -43.89
CA MET A 1 1.04 56.08 -44.64
C MET A 1 1.82 55.02 -45.40
N SER A 2 2.27 55.28 -46.64
CA SER A 2 3.15 54.40 -47.43
C SER A 2 4.44 55.18 -47.77
N PRO A 3 5.54 54.55 -48.25
CA PRO A 3 5.66 54.01 -49.63
C PRO A 3 6.27 52.57 -49.66
N ARG A 4 6.27 51.74 -50.73
CA ARG A 4 6.66 51.90 -52.16
C ARG A 4 8.16 52.25 -52.31
N GLN A 5 8.98 51.72 -53.24
CA GLN A 5 8.74 50.99 -54.50
C GLN A 5 10.03 50.30 -55.06
N CYS A 6 9.84 49.36 -56.02
CA CYS A 6 10.65 49.04 -57.21
C CYS A 6 12.09 48.44 -57.25
N TRP A 7 12.15 47.20 -57.79
CA TRP A 7 12.84 46.72 -59.02
C TRP A 7 14.34 46.98 -59.33
N ALA A 8 15.08 45.85 -59.46
CA ALA A 8 15.87 45.40 -60.63
C ALA A 8 17.43 45.45 -60.70
N ALA A 9 17.96 44.34 -61.29
CA ALA A 9 19.13 44.18 -62.19
C ALA A 9 20.53 43.76 -61.67
N PHE A 10 20.85 42.49 -61.97
CA PHE A 10 22.11 41.93 -62.53
C PHE A 10 23.51 42.46 -62.14
N ALA A 11 24.32 41.56 -61.58
CA ALA A 11 25.70 41.29 -62.02
C ALA A 11 26.10 39.84 -61.65
N ALA A 12 26.97 39.20 -62.42
CA ALA A 12 27.42 37.81 -62.21
C ALA A 12 28.96 37.71 -62.29
N VAL A 13 29.48 36.48 -62.04
CA VAL A 13 30.80 35.93 -62.44
C VAL A 13 31.91 35.82 -61.36
N LEU A 14 32.14 34.56 -60.91
CA LEU A 14 33.41 33.83 -60.59
C LEU A 14 34.41 34.42 -59.56
N ALA A 15 35.18 33.65 -58.75
CA ALA A 15 35.41 32.19 -58.55
C ALA A 15 35.80 31.96 -57.04
N ALA A 16 36.15 30.78 -56.49
CA ALA A 16 36.49 29.45 -57.01
C ALA A 16 36.34 28.33 -55.93
N THR A 17 36.14 27.07 -56.37
CA THR A 17 36.65 25.76 -55.84
C THR A 17 36.88 25.50 -54.34
N ALA A 18 36.64 24.31 -53.76
CA ALA A 18 36.58 22.96 -54.34
C ALA A 18 35.64 21.98 -53.60
N ILE A 19 35.30 20.87 -54.26
CA ILE A 19 34.45 19.76 -53.77
C ILE A 19 35.32 18.54 -53.45
N LEU A 20 35.02 17.81 -52.37
CA LEU A 20 35.39 16.39 -52.22
C LEU A 20 34.26 15.60 -51.52
N LEU A 21 33.77 14.55 -52.19
CA LEU A 21 32.88 13.52 -51.66
C LEU A 21 33.69 12.24 -51.37
N PRO A 22 33.46 11.53 -50.25
CA PRO A 22 33.83 10.13 -50.09
C PRO A 22 32.70 9.20 -50.59
N PRO A 23 33.00 7.90 -50.84
CA PRO A 23 32.20 7.06 -51.74
C PRO A 23 31.09 6.25 -51.06
N ALA A 24 30.20 5.68 -51.88
CA ALA A 24 29.24 4.66 -51.47
C ALA A 24 29.94 3.39 -50.96
N ALA A 25 29.48 2.85 -49.82
CA ALA A 25 29.96 1.61 -49.23
C ALA A 25 28.94 0.48 -49.41
N GLN A 26 29.45 -0.74 -49.61
CA GLN A 26 28.65 -1.95 -49.88
C GLN A 26 28.00 -2.51 -48.61
N ALA A 27 26.93 -3.31 -48.79
CA ALA A 27 26.24 -3.99 -47.71
C ALA A 27 27.14 -5.01 -47.00
N ALA A 28 27.18 -4.95 -45.66
CA ALA A 28 27.84 -5.93 -44.80
C ALA A 28 26.85 -7.01 -44.31
N PRO A 29 27.33 -8.18 -43.84
CA PRO A 29 26.45 -9.28 -43.40
C PRO A 29 25.68 -8.95 -42.12
N ALA A 30 24.62 -9.71 -41.86
CA ALA A 30 23.81 -9.59 -40.64
C ALA A 30 24.67 -9.81 -39.36
N PRO A 31 24.43 -9.04 -38.28
CA PRO A 31 25.14 -9.25 -37.03
C PRO A 31 24.77 -10.59 -36.40
N VAL A 32 25.78 -11.26 -35.84
CA VAL A 32 25.61 -12.46 -35.01
C VAL A 32 24.87 -12.08 -33.73
N ALA A 33 24.01 -12.98 -33.23
CA ALA A 33 23.26 -12.75 -32.00
C ALA A 33 24.20 -12.46 -30.82
N GLU A 34 23.97 -11.33 -30.14
CA GLU A 34 24.65 -11.01 -28.89
C GLU A 34 24.27 -12.00 -27.78
N PRO A 35 25.18 -12.33 -26.85
CA PRO A 35 24.86 -13.17 -25.72
C PRO A 35 23.89 -12.46 -24.75
N VAL A 36 23.06 -13.25 -24.08
CA VAL A 36 22.14 -12.79 -23.02
C VAL A 36 22.94 -11.97 -21.97
N PRO A 37 22.49 -10.76 -21.59
CA PRO A 37 23.22 -9.93 -20.63
C PRO A 37 23.29 -10.61 -19.26
N ALA A 38 24.46 -10.52 -18.62
CA ALA A 38 24.66 -11.01 -17.27
C ALA A 38 23.88 -10.18 -16.24
N ALA A 39 23.51 -10.80 -15.12
CA ALA A 39 22.76 -10.18 -14.02
C ALA A 39 23.45 -8.90 -13.51
N VAL A 40 22.68 -7.82 -13.34
CA VAL A 40 23.20 -6.57 -12.77
C VAL A 40 23.14 -6.69 -11.24
N PRO A 41 24.28 -6.58 -10.53
CA PRO A 41 24.26 -6.59 -9.07
C PRO A 41 23.52 -5.35 -8.56
N VAL A 42 22.42 -5.58 -7.86
CA VAL A 42 21.71 -4.51 -7.14
C VAL A 42 22.53 -4.15 -5.90
N GLN A 43 22.83 -2.87 -5.73
CA GLN A 43 23.38 -2.29 -4.51
C GLN A 43 22.45 -1.17 -4.03
N LEU A 44 22.40 -1.00 -2.71
CA LEU A 44 21.66 0.05 -1.99
C LEU A 44 22.57 0.54 -0.85
N ALA A 45 22.56 1.84 -0.56
CA ALA A 45 23.18 2.34 0.67
C ALA A 45 22.45 1.81 1.91
N ALA A 46 23.13 1.78 3.07
CA ALA A 46 22.60 1.16 4.29
C ALA A 46 21.26 1.75 4.80
N GLN A 47 20.92 2.97 4.38
CA GLN A 47 19.69 3.71 4.72
C GLN A 47 18.77 3.94 3.50
N GLU A 48 19.18 3.52 2.31
CA GLU A 48 18.43 3.71 1.05
C GLU A 48 17.38 2.61 0.93
N ARG A 49 16.11 2.99 0.78
CA ARG A 49 14.98 2.05 0.61
C ARG A 49 14.55 1.94 -0.84
N ALA A 50 14.24 0.72 -1.25
CA ALA A 50 13.77 0.41 -2.58
C ALA A 50 12.73 -0.73 -2.57
N LEU A 51 11.74 -0.64 -3.46
CA LEU A 51 10.91 -1.76 -3.85
C LEU A 51 11.69 -2.67 -4.82
N VAL A 52 11.95 -3.91 -4.40
CA VAL A 52 12.74 -4.90 -5.13
C VAL A 52 11.98 -6.21 -5.27
N ARG A 53 11.66 -6.57 -6.52
CA ARG A 53 11.27 -7.91 -6.92
C ARG A 53 12.45 -8.84 -6.70
N PHE A 54 12.34 -9.81 -5.81
CA PHE A 54 13.29 -10.92 -5.67
C PHE A 54 12.85 -12.12 -6.51
N ARG A 55 13.70 -13.14 -6.60
CA ARG A 55 13.40 -14.53 -6.98
C ARG A 55 13.88 -15.29 -5.77
N LEU A 56 12.95 -15.53 -4.87
CA LEU A 56 13.17 -16.36 -3.70
C LEU A 56 13.50 -17.78 -4.20
N PRO A 57 14.35 -18.53 -3.47
CA PRO A 57 14.77 -19.87 -3.90
C PRO A 57 13.60 -20.84 -3.99
N ASP A 58 12.60 -20.67 -3.12
CA ASP A 58 11.43 -21.53 -2.96
C ASP A 58 10.25 -20.75 -2.32
N GLU A 59 9.11 -21.42 -2.17
CA GLU A 59 7.89 -20.89 -1.53
C GLU A 59 8.04 -20.80 0.00
N ALA A 60 8.83 -21.67 0.61
CA ALA A 60 9.14 -21.60 2.05
C ALA A 60 9.93 -20.33 2.43
N ALA A 61 10.73 -19.77 1.51
CA ALA A 61 11.40 -18.48 1.67
C ALA A 61 10.41 -17.31 1.62
N LEU A 62 9.31 -17.43 0.87
CA LEU A 62 8.20 -16.48 0.94
C LEU A 62 7.52 -16.56 2.30
N ASP A 63 7.15 -17.76 2.76
CA ASP A 63 6.47 -17.96 4.05
C ASP A 63 7.31 -17.42 5.22
N ARG A 64 8.63 -17.60 5.19
CA ARG A 64 9.56 -17.00 6.17
C ARG A 64 9.53 -15.46 6.16
N LEU A 65 9.37 -14.84 4.99
CA LEU A 65 9.33 -13.37 4.86
C LEU A 65 7.97 -12.79 5.25
N VAL A 66 6.87 -13.46 4.91
CA VAL A 66 5.53 -13.15 5.40
C VAL A 66 5.50 -13.27 6.93
N GLY A 67 6.00 -14.37 7.50
CA GLY A 67 6.09 -14.60 8.94
C GLY A 67 7.02 -13.62 9.68
N ALA A 68 8.04 -13.08 9.00
CA ALA A 68 8.91 -12.02 9.53
C ALA A 68 8.29 -10.61 9.44
N GLY A 69 7.12 -10.45 8.81
CA GLY A 69 6.45 -9.16 8.64
C GLY A 69 7.09 -8.25 7.58
N ALA A 70 7.61 -8.83 6.48
CA ALA A 70 8.14 -8.06 5.36
C ALA A 70 7.03 -7.24 4.65
N ASP A 71 7.37 -6.03 4.19
CA ASP A 71 6.48 -5.14 3.43
C ASP A 71 6.43 -5.62 1.96
N ILE A 72 5.49 -6.54 1.69
CA ILE A 72 5.22 -7.15 0.39
C ILE A 72 4.13 -6.34 -0.32
N ALA A 73 4.50 -5.67 -1.40
CA ALA A 73 3.64 -4.69 -2.08
C ALA A 73 2.62 -5.30 -3.06
N ALA A 74 2.78 -6.57 -3.45
CA ALA A 74 1.88 -7.27 -4.37
C ALA A 74 2.00 -8.79 -4.22
N ARG A 75 0.99 -9.53 -4.70
CA ARG A 75 1.05 -11.01 -4.65
C ARG A 75 2.28 -11.56 -5.38
N PRO A 76 3.09 -12.40 -4.71
CA PRO A 76 4.25 -13.02 -5.32
C PRO A 76 3.88 -13.89 -6.53
N ARG A 77 4.70 -13.83 -7.58
CA ARG A 77 4.44 -14.43 -8.89
C ARG A 77 5.47 -15.53 -9.14
N THR A 78 5.11 -16.80 -8.99
CA THR A 78 6.04 -17.91 -9.30
C THR A 78 6.33 -17.98 -10.80
N VAL A 79 7.59 -18.15 -11.21
CA VAL A 79 7.97 -18.23 -12.62
C VAL A 79 9.17 -19.17 -12.75
N ALA A 80 8.99 -20.26 -13.51
CA ALA A 80 10.00 -21.29 -13.74
C ALA A 80 10.63 -21.84 -12.43
N GLY A 81 9.77 -22.33 -11.53
CA GLY A 81 10.19 -23.01 -10.29
C GLY A 81 10.69 -22.09 -9.18
N ALA A 82 10.47 -20.78 -9.25
CA ALA A 82 10.94 -19.84 -8.24
C ALA A 82 10.02 -18.63 -8.06
N VAL A 83 9.86 -18.16 -6.82
CA VAL A 83 8.84 -17.17 -6.43
C VAL A 83 9.33 -15.74 -6.64
N GLN A 84 8.63 -14.92 -7.43
CA GLN A 84 8.91 -13.48 -7.53
C GLN A 84 8.08 -12.66 -6.54
N ALA A 85 8.63 -12.28 -5.40
CA ALA A 85 7.98 -11.37 -4.44
C ALA A 85 8.49 -9.93 -4.61
N ASP A 86 7.59 -8.94 -4.56
CA ASP A 86 7.90 -7.51 -4.62
C ASP A 86 8.02 -6.95 -3.20
N ILE A 87 9.25 -6.78 -2.72
CA ILE A 87 9.56 -6.51 -1.30
C ILE A 87 10.20 -5.14 -1.16
N VAL A 88 9.72 -4.30 -0.24
CA VAL A 88 10.41 -3.06 0.14
C VAL A 88 11.57 -3.40 1.09
N VAL A 89 12.80 -3.09 0.69
CA VAL A 89 14.02 -3.40 1.44
C VAL A 89 15.00 -2.23 1.47
N ASP A 90 15.86 -2.20 2.48
CA ASP A 90 17.05 -1.36 2.53
C ASP A 90 18.33 -2.17 2.23
N GLY A 91 19.50 -1.52 2.25
CA GLY A 91 20.78 -2.18 1.98
C GLY A 91 21.12 -3.33 2.95
N ALA A 92 20.65 -3.29 4.20
CA ALA A 92 20.84 -4.39 5.14
C ALA A 92 19.89 -5.56 4.83
N GLY A 93 18.62 -5.27 4.53
CA GLY A 93 17.63 -6.26 4.10
C GLY A 93 18.01 -6.99 2.80
N LEU A 94 18.55 -6.26 1.82
CA LEU A 94 19.07 -6.83 0.57
C LEU A 94 20.23 -7.81 0.81
N ALA A 95 21.18 -7.45 1.68
CA ALA A 95 22.31 -8.30 2.03
C ALA A 95 21.88 -9.56 2.83
N ALA A 96 20.85 -9.45 3.66
CA ALA A 96 20.25 -10.60 4.36
C ALA A 96 19.59 -11.56 3.37
N LEU A 97 18.66 -11.06 2.55
CA LEU A 97 17.96 -11.85 1.53
C LEU A 97 18.91 -12.57 0.56
N THR A 98 20.00 -11.90 0.18
CA THR A 98 21.00 -12.47 -0.74
C THR A 98 21.83 -13.58 -0.07
N ARG A 99 22.17 -13.45 1.23
CA ARG A 99 22.75 -14.55 2.02
C ARG A 99 21.80 -15.74 2.14
N ASP A 100 20.50 -15.46 2.24
CA ASP A 100 19.46 -16.47 2.45
C ASP A 100 18.94 -17.06 1.12
N GLY A 101 19.69 -16.85 0.02
CA GLY A 101 19.47 -17.50 -1.28
C GLY A 101 18.51 -16.79 -2.24
N ALA A 102 17.93 -15.66 -1.85
CA ALA A 102 17.09 -14.86 -2.74
C ALA A 102 17.95 -14.08 -3.75
N VAL A 103 17.67 -14.26 -5.04
CA VAL A 103 18.32 -13.49 -6.11
C VAL A 103 17.51 -12.21 -6.35
N ALA A 104 18.12 -11.03 -6.37
CA ALA A 104 17.41 -9.80 -6.75
C ALA A 104 17.02 -9.84 -8.25
N VAL A 105 15.77 -9.47 -8.60
CA VAL A 105 15.19 -9.73 -9.94
C VAL A 105 14.64 -8.52 -10.67
N ARG A 106 14.01 -7.59 -10.00
CA ARG A 106 13.70 -6.31 -10.62
C ARG A 106 13.60 -5.35 -9.49
N LEU A 107 14.62 -4.55 -9.32
CA LEU A 107 14.41 -3.36 -8.54
C LEU A 107 13.38 -2.50 -9.30
N ILE A 108 12.16 -2.44 -8.75
CA ILE A 108 11.01 -1.81 -9.38
C ILE A 108 11.15 -0.30 -9.20
N GLN A 109 11.46 0.11 -7.98
CA GLN A 109 11.60 1.50 -7.56
C GLN A 109 12.59 1.59 -6.39
N ARG A 110 13.88 1.87 -6.65
CA ARG A 110 14.74 2.66 -5.74
C ARG A 110 14.12 4.07 -5.72
N GLU A 111 14.87 5.04 -5.21
CA GLU A 111 15.24 6.12 -6.14
C GLU A 111 15.92 5.54 -7.43
N SER A 112 15.12 4.94 -8.34
CA SER A 112 15.41 4.33 -9.67
C SER A 112 16.10 2.91 -9.85
N VAL A 113 15.32 1.91 -10.32
CA VAL A 113 15.59 0.88 -11.40
C VAL A 113 16.62 -0.33 -11.32
N ALA A 114 16.12 -1.57 -11.58
CA ALA A 114 16.73 -2.83 -12.17
C ALA A 114 17.92 -3.65 -11.51
N ALA A 115 18.22 -4.95 -11.85
CA ALA A 115 17.43 -6.16 -12.28
C ALA A 115 18.18 -7.55 -12.47
N GLN A 116 17.42 -8.65 -12.29
CA GLN A 116 17.36 -10.08 -12.81
C GLN A 116 18.41 -11.18 -12.49
N ARG A 117 17.96 -12.24 -11.74
CA ARG A 117 18.02 -13.74 -12.00
C ARG A 117 19.40 -14.41 -12.31
N SER A 118 19.66 -15.74 -12.34
CA SER A 118 19.05 -17.03 -11.87
C SER A 118 20.03 -18.20 -12.15
N SER A 119 19.86 -19.39 -11.54
CA SER A 119 20.26 -20.70 -12.12
C SER A 119 19.46 -21.88 -11.53
N VAL A 120 19.71 -23.12 -12.02
CA VAL A 120 18.81 -24.31 -12.08
C VAL A 120 19.56 -25.62 -11.70
N ALA A 121 18.84 -26.68 -11.27
CA ALA A 121 19.37 -28.05 -11.08
C ALA A 121 18.40 -29.15 -11.61
N ASP A 122 18.89 -30.40 -11.69
CA ASP A 122 18.41 -31.47 -12.59
C ASP A 122 17.06 -32.15 -12.28
N ARG A 123 16.43 -32.63 -13.36
CA ARG A 123 15.27 -33.54 -13.34
C ARG A 123 15.67 -34.97 -12.96
N ARG A 124 14.84 -35.63 -12.13
CA ARG A 124 14.76 -37.10 -12.02
C ARG A 124 13.34 -37.54 -12.34
N GLU A 125 13.20 -38.63 -13.10
CA GLU A 125 11.89 -39.21 -13.40
C GLU A 125 11.27 -39.83 -12.14
N ALA A 126 10.04 -39.42 -11.81
CA ALA A 126 9.20 -40.06 -10.80
C ALA A 126 8.25 -41.08 -11.47
N PRO A 127 7.85 -42.17 -10.77
CA PRO A 127 7.08 -43.26 -11.37
C PRO A 127 5.65 -42.85 -11.72
N SER A 128 5.01 -43.61 -12.62
CA SER A 128 3.67 -43.32 -13.15
C SER A 128 2.58 -43.26 -12.07
N ARG A 129 2.29 -42.06 -11.59
CA ARG A 129 1.05 -41.73 -10.87
C ARG A 129 -0.14 -41.79 -11.85
N ALA A 130 -1.33 -42.01 -11.32
CA ALA A 130 -2.55 -41.83 -12.12
C ALA A 130 -2.70 -40.35 -12.50
N ALA A 131 -3.31 -40.08 -13.66
CA ALA A 131 -3.55 -38.70 -14.09
C ALA A 131 -4.44 -37.96 -13.07
N ASP A 132 -4.05 -36.73 -12.75
CA ASP A 132 -4.79 -35.82 -11.90
C ASP A 132 -6.06 -35.29 -12.60
N THR A 133 -7.00 -34.74 -11.83
CA THR A 133 -8.18 -34.06 -12.39
C THR A 133 -8.03 -32.56 -12.28
N LEU A 134 -8.33 -31.87 -13.39
CA LEU A 134 -8.20 -30.42 -13.52
C LEU A 134 -9.56 -29.73 -13.59
N HIS A 135 -9.68 -28.59 -12.91
CA HIS A 135 -10.90 -27.78 -12.86
C HIS A 135 -10.57 -26.30 -13.08
N PHE A 136 -11.21 -25.66 -14.07
CA PHE A 136 -11.16 -24.19 -14.16
C PHE A 136 -11.94 -23.58 -12.99
N LEU A 137 -11.26 -22.78 -12.17
CA LEU A 137 -11.89 -21.91 -11.17
C LEU A 137 -12.32 -20.58 -11.83
N GLN A 138 -11.51 -20.11 -12.78
CA GLN A 138 -11.77 -18.89 -13.55
C GLN A 138 -11.35 -19.10 -15.02
N ALA A 139 -12.14 -18.57 -15.94
CA ALA A 139 -11.81 -18.45 -17.36
C ALA A 139 -12.51 -17.22 -17.94
N TYR A 140 -11.79 -16.10 -18.00
CA TYR A 140 -12.34 -14.79 -18.35
C TYR A 140 -11.53 -14.10 -19.45
N TRP A 141 -12.17 -13.21 -20.19
CA TRP A 141 -11.52 -12.36 -21.20
C TRP A 141 -12.11 -10.95 -21.20
N TRP A 142 -11.33 -9.99 -21.69
CA TRP A 142 -11.77 -8.61 -21.87
C TRP A 142 -10.98 -7.94 -22.98
N THR A 143 -11.43 -6.74 -23.37
CA THR A 143 -10.69 -5.86 -24.29
C THR A 143 -10.43 -4.52 -23.61
N THR A 144 -9.19 -4.05 -23.64
CA THR A 144 -8.79 -2.72 -23.16
C THR A 144 -7.73 -2.14 -24.08
N ALA A 145 -7.77 -0.82 -24.34
CA ALA A 145 -6.88 -0.13 -25.29
C ALA A 145 -6.73 -0.84 -26.66
N GLY A 146 -7.82 -1.45 -27.17
CA GLY A 146 -7.83 -2.21 -28.42
C GLY A 146 -7.21 -3.61 -28.35
N ARG A 147 -6.68 -4.05 -27.20
CA ARG A 147 -6.09 -5.37 -26.98
C ARG A 147 -7.04 -6.31 -26.27
N THR A 148 -7.09 -7.56 -26.74
CA THR A 148 -7.81 -8.63 -26.06
C THR A 148 -6.88 -9.38 -25.11
N PHE A 149 -7.34 -9.64 -23.89
CA PHE A 149 -6.64 -10.44 -22.90
C PHE A 149 -7.52 -11.61 -22.43
N VAL A 150 -6.88 -12.73 -22.07
CA VAL A 150 -7.52 -13.85 -21.36
C VAL A 150 -6.80 -14.10 -20.05
N GLN A 151 -7.55 -14.46 -19.01
CA GLN A 151 -7.00 -14.93 -17.75
C GLN A 151 -7.71 -16.20 -17.29
N THR A 152 -6.95 -17.14 -16.76
CA THR A 152 -7.46 -18.41 -16.24
C THR A 152 -6.86 -18.74 -14.87
N GLN A 153 -7.64 -19.47 -14.07
CA GLN A 153 -7.19 -20.16 -12.85
C GLN A 153 -7.66 -21.61 -12.93
N VAL A 154 -6.78 -22.55 -12.59
CA VAL A 154 -7.03 -24.00 -12.67
C VAL A 154 -6.58 -24.68 -11.38
N ALA A 155 -7.49 -25.42 -10.74
CA ALA A 155 -7.16 -26.32 -9.64
C ALA A 155 -6.77 -27.72 -10.17
N THR A 156 -5.88 -28.41 -9.46
CA THR A 156 -5.56 -29.84 -9.63
C THR A 156 -5.82 -30.59 -8.33
N THR A 157 -6.14 -31.88 -8.41
CA THR A 157 -6.15 -32.79 -7.26
C THR A 157 -4.76 -33.29 -6.86
N ALA A 158 -3.71 -33.02 -7.64
CA ALA A 158 -2.32 -33.31 -7.26
C ALA A 158 -1.75 -32.17 -6.39
N THR A 159 -2.43 -31.89 -5.27
CA THR A 159 -2.09 -30.80 -4.34
C THR A 159 -0.69 -30.97 -3.75
N ASP A 160 -0.33 -32.20 -3.41
CA ASP A 160 0.88 -32.57 -2.68
C ASP A 160 2.13 -32.68 -3.57
N ASP A 161 1.96 -32.47 -4.88
CA ASP A 161 3.02 -32.59 -5.89
C ASP A 161 3.41 -31.17 -6.37
N PRO A 162 4.54 -30.61 -5.91
CA PRO A 162 4.96 -29.25 -6.25
C PRO A 162 5.45 -29.12 -7.69
N ASP A 163 5.78 -30.24 -8.36
CA ASP A 163 6.34 -30.28 -9.71
C ASP A 163 5.25 -30.40 -10.81
N VAL A 164 3.97 -30.27 -10.44
CA VAL A 164 2.85 -30.27 -11.38
C VAL A 164 2.84 -28.98 -12.21
N GLU A 165 3.21 -29.09 -13.48
CA GLU A 165 3.09 -28.01 -14.45
C GLU A 165 1.70 -28.09 -15.12
N ILE A 166 0.95 -26.99 -15.14
CA ILE A 166 -0.31 -26.90 -15.92
C ILE A 166 -0.11 -25.95 -17.10
N THR A 167 -0.51 -26.36 -18.30
CA THR A 167 -0.52 -25.52 -19.51
C THR A 167 -1.96 -25.32 -19.99
N VAL A 168 -2.34 -24.07 -20.26
CA VAL A 168 -3.61 -23.73 -20.91
C VAL A 168 -3.38 -23.53 -22.40
N THR A 169 -4.17 -24.24 -23.20
CA THR A 169 -4.33 -24.05 -24.65
C THR A 169 -5.56 -23.19 -24.92
N TRP A 170 -5.49 -22.32 -25.93
CA TRP A 170 -6.58 -21.41 -26.32
C TRP A 170 -6.82 -21.41 -27.83
N ARG A 171 -8.04 -21.03 -28.24
CA ARG A 171 -8.44 -20.74 -29.62
C ARG A 171 -9.30 -19.49 -29.68
N THR A 172 -9.04 -18.63 -30.66
CA THR A 172 -9.75 -17.37 -30.89
C THR A 172 -10.75 -17.44 -32.04
N ALA A 173 -11.63 -16.44 -32.13
CA ALA A 173 -12.74 -16.38 -33.09
C ALA A 173 -12.29 -16.33 -34.57
N ASP A 174 -11.09 -15.77 -34.82
CA ASP A 174 -10.41 -15.74 -36.13
C ASP A 174 -9.70 -17.07 -36.47
N GLY A 175 -9.73 -18.05 -35.57
CA GLY A 175 -9.12 -19.37 -35.76
C GLY A 175 -7.67 -19.50 -35.29
N ALA A 176 -7.04 -18.42 -34.78
CA ALA A 176 -5.70 -18.55 -34.19
C ALA A 176 -5.73 -19.41 -32.92
N THR A 177 -4.61 -20.05 -32.63
CA THR A 177 -4.44 -20.93 -31.45
C THR A 177 -3.08 -20.70 -30.81
N GLY A 178 -2.98 -21.05 -29.53
CA GLY A 178 -1.73 -20.98 -28.79
C GLY A 178 -1.86 -21.60 -27.41
N SER A 179 -0.83 -21.43 -26.58
CA SER A 179 -0.82 -21.88 -25.21
C SER A 179 0.04 -20.99 -24.30
N TYR A 180 -0.20 -21.07 -23.00
CA TYR A 180 0.63 -20.47 -21.97
C TYR A 180 0.70 -21.39 -20.74
N PRO A 181 1.84 -21.45 -20.03
CA PRO A 181 1.94 -22.14 -18.76
C PRO A 181 1.18 -21.37 -17.68
N LEU A 182 0.68 -22.09 -16.69
CA LEU A 182 0.21 -21.55 -15.43
C LEU A 182 1.29 -21.69 -14.36
N VAL A 183 1.07 -20.93 -13.30
CA VAL A 183 1.95 -20.71 -12.17
C VAL A 183 1.27 -21.28 -10.93
N ARG A 184 1.93 -22.21 -10.22
CA ARG A 184 1.45 -22.69 -8.92
C ARG A 184 1.43 -21.55 -7.90
N PHE A 185 0.33 -21.44 -7.17
CA PHE A 185 0.16 -20.59 -6.00
C PHE A 185 -0.18 -21.48 -4.81
N SER A 186 0.75 -21.56 -3.86
CA SER A 186 0.49 -22.02 -2.50
C SER A 186 0.60 -20.82 -1.54
N ASP A 187 -0.03 -20.91 -0.37
CA ASP A 187 -0.09 -19.82 0.62
C ASP A 187 -0.14 -20.45 2.01
N ALA A 188 0.75 -20.05 2.92
CA ALA A 188 0.95 -20.70 4.23
C ALA A 188 1.17 -22.23 4.13
N GLY A 189 1.91 -22.68 3.11
CA GLY A 189 2.12 -24.10 2.81
C GLY A 189 0.95 -24.83 2.12
N GLU A 190 -0.24 -24.21 2.04
CA GLU A 190 -1.44 -24.84 1.47
C GLU A 190 -1.62 -24.52 -0.02
N TYR A 191 -1.87 -25.53 -0.85
CA TYR A 191 -2.15 -25.35 -2.27
C TYR A 191 -3.46 -24.59 -2.49
N GLN A 192 -3.43 -23.53 -3.31
CA GLN A 192 -4.64 -22.77 -3.68
C GLN A 192 -5.07 -23.10 -5.11
N TYR A 193 -4.25 -22.77 -6.11
CA TYR A 193 -4.55 -22.97 -7.53
C TYR A 193 -3.30 -22.77 -8.40
N HIS A 194 -3.45 -23.04 -9.71
CA HIS A 194 -2.54 -22.53 -10.73
C HIS A 194 -3.18 -21.34 -11.46
N TYR A 195 -2.42 -20.29 -11.78
CA TYR A 195 -2.92 -19.08 -12.44
C TYR A 195 -1.95 -18.50 -13.46
N ALA A 196 -2.38 -17.51 -14.24
CA ALA A 196 -1.47 -16.66 -15.00
C ALA A 196 -1.87 -15.19 -14.85
N LEU A 197 -0.91 -14.28 -15.08
CA LEU A 197 -1.23 -12.88 -15.40
C LEU A 197 -2.05 -12.82 -16.71
N PRO A 198 -2.78 -11.73 -16.99
CA PRO A 198 -3.57 -11.64 -18.21
C PRO A 198 -2.70 -11.78 -19.46
N GLN A 199 -3.05 -12.74 -20.32
CA GLN A 199 -2.29 -13.10 -21.52
C GLN A 199 -2.89 -12.38 -22.75
N PRO A 200 -2.10 -11.66 -23.55
CA PRO A 200 -2.59 -10.99 -24.75
C PRO A 200 -2.92 -12.00 -25.86
N LEU A 201 -4.09 -11.85 -26.48
CA LEU A 201 -4.58 -12.69 -27.59
C LEU A 201 -4.86 -11.83 -28.84
N PRO A 202 -4.71 -12.39 -30.06
CA PRO A 202 -4.92 -11.65 -31.30
C PRO A 202 -6.39 -11.26 -31.54
N ALA A 203 -7.33 -12.04 -30.99
CA ALA A 203 -8.77 -11.80 -31.10
C ALA A 203 -9.50 -12.40 -29.89
N GLN A 204 -10.84 -12.27 -29.85
CA GLN A 204 -11.68 -12.84 -28.79
C GLN A 204 -11.45 -14.35 -28.63
N PRO A 205 -11.13 -14.87 -27.42
CA PRO A 205 -11.07 -16.31 -27.18
C PRO A 205 -12.47 -16.94 -27.25
N VAL A 206 -12.60 -18.02 -28.01
CA VAL A 206 -13.84 -18.82 -28.07
C VAL A 206 -13.74 -20.12 -27.27
N GLN A 207 -12.52 -20.55 -26.95
CA GLN A 207 -12.26 -21.85 -26.31
C GLN A 207 -10.93 -21.83 -25.55
N VAL A 208 -10.92 -22.39 -24.34
CA VAL A 208 -9.71 -22.74 -23.57
C VAL A 208 -9.82 -24.15 -23.00
N SER A 209 -8.69 -24.83 -22.84
CA SER A 209 -8.56 -26.14 -22.17
C SER A 209 -7.20 -26.23 -21.48
N ALA A 210 -7.12 -26.89 -20.32
CA ALA A 210 -5.87 -27.07 -19.59
C ALA A 210 -5.42 -28.54 -19.56
N ARG A 211 -4.10 -28.75 -19.50
CA ARG A 211 -3.45 -30.05 -19.36
C ARG A 211 -2.31 -29.97 -18.34
N SER A 212 -2.13 -31.00 -17.52
CA SER A 212 -1.02 -31.12 -16.56
C SER A 212 0.15 -31.97 -17.08
N SER A 213 1.31 -31.86 -16.43
CA SER A 213 2.46 -32.75 -16.61
C SER A 213 2.15 -34.22 -16.23
N LEU A 214 1.23 -34.45 -15.28
CA LEU A 214 0.76 -35.79 -14.89
C LEU A 214 -0.29 -36.40 -15.85
N GLY A 215 -0.71 -35.66 -16.87
CA GLY A 215 -1.59 -36.16 -17.94
C GLY A 215 -3.08 -35.84 -17.77
N GLY A 216 -3.48 -35.22 -16.65
CA GLY A 216 -4.81 -34.66 -16.44
C GLY A 216 -5.20 -33.62 -17.49
N GLN A 217 -6.47 -33.57 -17.86
CA GLN A 217 -7.01 -32.65 -18.87
C GLN A 217 -8.40 -32.15 -18.49
N THR A 218 -8.67 -30.86 -18.70
CA THR A 218 -10.02 -30.31 -18.59
C THR A 218 -10.85 -30.63 -19.84
N ARG A 219 -12.17 -30.55 -19.72
CA ARG A 219 -13.00 -30.24 -20.90
C ARG A 219 -12.66 -28.84 -21.39
N ALA A 220 -12.90 -28.58 -22.67
CA ALA A 220 -12.79 -27.23 -23.20
C ALA A 220 -13.99 -26.37 -22.78
N VAL A 221 -13.74 -25.11 -22.40
CA VAL A 221 -14.75 -24.13 -22.00
C VAL A 221 -14.61 -22.84 -22.81
N THR A 222 -15.69 -22.08 -22.97
CA THR A 222 -15.63 -20.74 -23.58
C THR A 222 -15.43 -19.70 -22.47
N PRO A 223 -14.36 -18.88 -22.50
CA PRO A 223 -14.17 -17.84 -21.49
C PRO A 223 -15.31 -16.82 -21.46
N ALA A 224 -15.71 -16.39 -20.27
CA ALA A 224 -16.73 -15.36 -20.09
C ALA A 224 -16.14 -13.94 -20.24
N ARG A 225 -16.93 -12.97 -20.69
CA ARG A 225 -16.52 -11.56 -20.73
C ARG A 225 -16.44 -11.01 -19.29
N TRP A 226 -15.35 -10.32 -18.96
CA TRP A 226 -15.15 -9.66 -17.67
C TRP A 226 -15.09 -8.13 -17.84
N PRO A 227 -15.60 -7.33 -16.87
CA PRO A 227 -16.36 -7.77 -15.70
C PRO A 227 -17.81 -8.20 -16.01
N GLY A 228 -18.27 -8.00 -17.24
CA GLY A 228 -19.57 -8.47 -17.72
C GLY A 228 -20.77 -7.59 -17.31
N ALA A 229 -20.57 -6.65 -16.40
CA ALA A 229 -21.50 -5.55 -16.13
C ALA A 229 -21.12 -4.32 -16.98
N GLU A 230 -22.14 -3.62 -17.49
CA GLU A 230 -21.99 -2.32 -18.15
C GLU A 230 -22.71 -1.26 -17.29
N PRO A 231 -22.00 -0.26 -16.75
CA PRO A 231 -22.60 0.76 -15.91
C PRO A 231 -23.50 1.69 -16.76
N PRO A 232 -24.48 2.38 -16.14
CA PRO A 232 -25.27 3.38 -16.85
C PRO A 232 -24.39 4.47 -17.47
N ALA A 233 -24.72 4.88 -18.69
CA ALA A 233 -23.99 5.95 -19.38
C ALA A 233 -24.06 7.27 -18.59
N GLN A 234 -22.93 7.95 -18.44
CA GLN A 234 -22.89 9.28 -17.81
C GLN A 234 -23.66 10.29 -18.69
N PRO A 235 -24.57 11.11 -18.12
CA PRO A 235 -25.35 12.06 -18.90
C PRO A 235 -24.48 13.22 -19.41
N ALA A 236 -24.88 13.83 -20.53
CA ALA A 236 -24.19 14.99 -21.07
C ALA A 236 -24.23 16.16 -20.07
N GLY A 237 -23.06 16.70 -19.70
CA GLY A 237 -22.92 17.75 -18.69
C GLY A 237 -22.82 17.25 -17.25
N TYR A 238 -22.63 15.95 -17.02
CA TYR A 238 -22.28 15.43 -15.69
C TYR A 238 -20.95 16.04 -15.20
N GLN A 239 -20.98 16.65 -14.02
CA GLN A 239 -19.83 17.32 -13.41
C GLN A 239 -18.93 16.31 -12.69
N ARG A 240 -17.63 16.42 -12.95
CA ARG A 240 -16.53 15.57 -12.46
C ARG A 240 -15.24 16.38 -12.63
N ASP A 241 -14.07 15.77 -12.42
CA ASP A 241 -12.77 16.42 -12.64
C ASP A 241 -12.58 17.61 -11.64
N PHE A 242 -12.72 17.29 -10.36
CA PHE A 242 -12.62 18.25 -9.25
C PHE A 242 -11.22 18.28 -8.60
N ILE A 243 -10.34 17.34 -8.96
CA ILE A 243 -9.03 17.11 -8.36
C ILE A 243 -7.91 17.56 -9.29
N ASP A 244 -7.24 18.65 -8.92
CA ASP A 244 -6.21 19.35 -9.69
C ASP A 244 -4.78 19.20 -9.13
N ALA A 245 -4.62 18.61 -7.94
CA ALA A 245 -3.33 18.27 -7.33
C ALA A 245 -3.45 17.10 -6.34
N TYR A 246 -2.32 16.53 -5.93
CA TYR A 246 -2.25 15.77 -4.68
C TYR A 246 -2.61 16.68 -3.49
N LEU A 247 -3.31 16.13 -2.50
CA LEU A 247 -3.84 16.90 -1.37
C LEU A 247 -3.22 16.41 -0.06
N THR A 248 -2.60 17.32 0.69
CA THR A 248 -2.16 17.03 2.06
C THR A 248 -3.37 16.93 3.00
N PRO A 249 -3.24 16.36 4.22
CA PRO A 249 -4.29 16.42 5.23
C PRO A 249 -4.77 17.84 5.56
N VAL A 250 -3.91 18.86 5.42
CA VAL A 250 -4.28 20.28 5.58
C VAL A 250 -5.22 20.71 4.45
N ASP A 251 -4.91 20.38 3.20
CA ASP A 251 -5.73 20.69 2.03
C ASP A 251 -7.07 19.95 2.06
N ILE A 252 -7.05 18.66 2.42
CA ILE A 252 -8.24 17.83 2.62
C ILE A 252 -9.17 18.48 3.65
N LYS A 253 -8.63 18.94 4.79
CA LYS A 253 -9.42 19.63 5.82
C LYS A 253 -10.03 20.94 5.29
N ALA A 254 -9.29 21.71 4.50
CA ALA A 254 -9.82 22.90 3.83
C ALA A 254 -10.90 22.55 2.78
N ARG A 255 -10.74 21.42 2.07
CA ARG A 255 -11.70 20.88 1.09
C ARG A 255 -13.02 20.52 1.75
N ILE A 256 -12.99 19.73 2.84
CA ILE A 256 -14.16 19.38 3.67
C ILE A 256 -14.94 20.63 4.10
N GLN A 257 -14.25 21.62 4.67
CA GLN A 257 -14.87 22.87 5.12
C GLN A 257 -15.47 23.70 3.98
N ARG A 258 -14.87 23.67 2.78
CA ARG A 258 -15.40 24.36 1.60
C ARG A 258 -16.67 23.69 1.11
N LEU A 259 -16.71 22.36 1.04
CA LEU A 259 -17.90 21.60 0.63
C LEU A 259 -19.08 21.83 1.59
N ALA A 260 -18.83 21.85 2.90
CA ALA A 260 -19.85 22.20 3.90
C ALA A 260 -20.43 23.61 3.71
N ARG A 261 -19.61 24.60 3.34
CA ARG A 261 -20.09 25.96 3.04
C ARG A 261 -20.80 26.08 1.69
N GLN A 262 -20.40 25.28 0.71
CA GLN A 262 -20.95 25.29 -0.66
C GLN A 262 -22.29 24.55 -0.75
N TYR A 263 -22.45 23.46 0.01
CA TYR A 263 -23.63 22.60 0.01
C TYR A 263 -24.28 22.45 1.40
N PRO A 264 -24.61 23.55 2.11
CA PRO A 264 -25.03 23.53 3.53
C PRO A 264 -26.39 22.87 3.79
N ARG A 265 -27.10 22.43 2.74
CA ARG A 265 -28.32 21.62 2.85
C ARG A 265 -28.06 20.12 2.71
N LEU A 266 -26.95 19.73 2.11
CA LEU A 266 -26.60 18.34 1.81
C LEU A 266 -25.46 17.83 2.70
N VAL A 267 -24.52 18.70 3.08
CA VAL A 267 -23.30 18.33 3.81
C VAL A 267 -23.36 18.72 5.27
N ASP A 268 -23.16 17.74 6.14
CA ASP A 268 -22.71 17.95 7.53
C ASP A 268 -21.23 17.56 7.65
N VAL A 269 -20.52 18.13 8.64
CA VAL A 269 -19.16 17.73 9.01
C VAL A 269 -19.20 17.14 10.41
N ILE A 270 -18.75 15.89 10.54
CA ILE A 270 -18.70 15.16 11.80
C ILE A 270 -17.26 15.17 12.30
N ASP A 271 -17.01 15.81 13.44
CA ASP A 271 -15.75 15.69 14.17
C ASP A 271 -15.70 14.33 14.87
N LEU A 272 -14.73 13.49 14.51
CA LEU A 272 -14.58 12.15 15.08
C LEU A 272 -13.98 12.23 16.50
N PRO A 273 -14.42 11.35 17.44
CA PRO A 273 -14.25 11.59 18.87
C PRO A 273 -12.81 11.39 19.39
N HIS A 274 -12.00 10.56 18.72
CA HIS A 274 -10.64 10.28 19.14
C HIS A 274 -9.67 11.22 18.44
N ARG A 275 -8.97 12.06 19.21
CA ARG A 275 -7.90 12.89 18.65
C ARG A 275 -6.64 12.06 18.46
N THR A 276 -6.01 12.21 17.30
CA THR A 276 -4.73 11.58 16.98
C THR A 276 -3.59 12.23 17.77
N GLN A 277 -2.37 11.72 17.66
CA GLN A 277 -1.20 12.30 18.34
C GLN A 277 -0.92 13.76 17.88
N GLY A 278 -1.26 14.09 16.64
CA GLY A 278 -0.76 15.24 15.90
C GLY A 278 0.57 14.91 15.22
N TYR A 279 0.95 15.75 14.25
CA TYR A 279 2.24 15.69 13.56
C TYR A 279 3.39 16.11 14.51
N ARG A 280 3.70 15.23 15.47
CA ARG A 280 4.61 15.47 16.61
C ARG A 280 5.48 14.26 16.90
N ARG A 281 6.67 14.55 17.42
CA ARG A 281 7.62 13.58 17.97
C ARG A 281 8.32 14.15 19.20
N THR A 282 8.85 13.27 20.01
CA THR A 282 9.76 13.61 21.11
C THR A 282 11.06 14.15 20.53
N ALA A 283 11.61 15.20 21.12
CA ALA A 283 12.91 15.72 20.72
C ALA A 283 14.02 14.80 21.24
N THR A 284 15.02 14.49 20.40
CA THR A 284 16.10 13.53 20.68
C THR A 284 17.48 14.09 20.31
N ALA A 285 18.53 13.60 20.96
CA ALA A 285 19.93 13.82 20.55
C ALA A 285 20.83 12.66 21.01
N TYR A 286 21.88 12.37 20.23
CA TYR A 286 23.00 11.57 20.71
C TYR A 286 23.91 12.44 21.58
N LEU A 287 24.07 12.05 22.84
CA LEU A 287 25.06 12.60 23.75
C LEU A 287 26.33 11.74 23.66
N GLY A 288 27.35 12.24 22.95
CA GLY A 288 28.54 11.47 22.58
C GLY A 288 28.65 11.33 21.05
N ASP A 289 29.33 10.29 20.60
CA ASP A 289 29.47 9.93 19.18
C ASP A 289 29.11 8.44 19.02
N PRO A 290 28.05 8.07 18.28
CA PRO A 290 27.68 6.68 18.04
C PRO A 290 28.80 5.81 17.44
N ALA A 291 29.79 6.41 16.77
CA ALA A 291 30.94 5.67 16.26
C ALA A 291 31.98 5.29 17.35
N VAL A 292 31.82 5.78 18.59
CA VAL A 292 32.77 5.60 19.69
C VAL A 292 32.07 5.18 20.99
N ALA A 293 31.13 6.00 21.47
CA ALA A 293 30.28 5.77 22.63
C ALA A 293 29.24 6.90 22.72
N ALA A 294 27.95 6.56 22.75
CA ALA A 294 26.85 7.50 22.90
C ALA A 294 25.72 7.01 23.81
N VAL A 295 24.99 7.98 24.35
CA VAL A 295 23.68 7.80 24.99
C VAL A 295 22.66 8.62 24.21
N VAL A 296 21.55 8.03 23.79
CA VAL A 296 20.43 8.81 23.25
C VAL A 296 19.71 9.47 24.41
N VAL A 297 19.58 10.79 24.37
CA VAL A 297 18.73 11.56 25.28
C VAL A 297 17.46 11.94 24.52
N GLU A 298 16.36 11.31 24.88
CA GLU A 298 15.01 11.61 24.41
C GLU A 298 14.28 12.47 25.44
N SER A 299 13.42 13.38 24.97
CA SER A 299 12.49 14.13 25.83
C SER A 299 11.17 13.39 26.05
N VAL A 300 10.57 13.56 27.23
CA VAL A 300 9.28 12.91 27.59
C VAL A 300 8.08 13.62 26.94
N ARG A 301 8.19 14.93 26.74
CA ARG A 301 7.22 15.78 26.04
C ARG A 301 7.61 15.94 24.58
N PHE A 302 6.66 16.33 23.73
CA PHE A 302 6.92 16.55 22.32
C PHE A 302 7.86 17.75 22.07
N GLY A 303 8.50 17.79 20.90
CA GLY A 303 9.42 18.85 20.51
C GLY A 303 8.80 20.25 20.53
N ASP A 304 7.56 20.36 20.03
CA ASP A 304 6.74 21.57 20.01
C ASP A 304 6.28 22.02 21.42
N GLU A 305 6.23 21.11 22.39
CA GLU A 305 5.97 21.41 23.81
C GLU A 305 7.21 21.99 24.54
N GLY A 306 8.06 22.68 23.76
CA GLY A 306 9.24 23.38 24.22
C GLY A 306 10.45 22.49 24.49
N MET A 307 10.52 21.29 23.91
CA MET A 307 11.69 20.41 24.06
C MET A 307 12.73 20.56 22.92
N ASN A 308 12.33 21.03 21.74
CA ASN A 308 13.28 21.36 20.67
C ASN A 308 14.27 22.45 21.12
N GLY A 309 15.54 22.29 20.77
CA GLY A 309 16.63 23.18 21.14
C GLY A 309 17.06 23.12 22.62
N VAL A 310 16.49 22.23 23.44
CA VAL A 310 17.09 21.86 24.73
C VAL A 310 18.48 21.29 24.47
N GLN A 311 19.46 21.61 25.32
CA GLN A 311 20.82 21.12 25.16
C GLN A 311 21.14 20.00 26.16
N ALA A 312 21.95 19.03 25.74
CA ALA A 312 22.58 18.03 26.61
C ALA A 312 24.10 18.06 26.44
N ARG A 313 24.86 17.85 27.53
CA ARG A 313 26.34 17.73 27.51
C ARG A 313 26.85 16.89 28.67
N THR A 314 28.02 16.29 28.49
CA THR A 314 28.82 15.72 29.58
C THR A 314 30.02 16.62 29.87
N VAL A 315 30.46 16.69 31.13
CA VAL A 315 31.65 17.45 31.53
C VAL A 315 32.50 16.65 32.51
N ASP A 316 33.81 16.80 32.38
CA ASP A 316 34.78 16.41 33.41
C ASP A 316 34.57 17.31 34.65
N PRO A 317 34.44 16.76 35.87
CA PRO A 317 34.30 17.55 37.09
C PRO A 317 35.60 18.20 37.59
N GLY A 318 36.76 17.89 37.00
CA GLY A 318 38.03 18.59 37.21
C GLY A 318 38.75 18.25 38.53
N GLY A 319 38.63 17.02 39.02
CA GLY A 319 39.36 16.56 40.21
C GLY A 319 39.11 15.09 40.56
N PRO A 320 39.81 14.55 41.56
CA PRO A 320 39.64 13.16 42.01
C PRO A 320 38.36 12.94 42.83
N ASP A 321 37.94 11.68 42.90
CA ASP A 321 36.84 11.16 43.73
C ASP A 321 35.53 11.94 43.58
N ARG A 322 35.19 12.32 42.34
CA ARG A 322 33.95 13.05 42.06
C ARG A 322 32.82 12.09 41.72
N PRO A 323 31.62 12.23 42.33
CA PRO A 323 30.48 11.39 42.00
C PRO A 323 29.82 11.83 40.69
N LEU A 324 29.32 10.86 39.93
CA LEU A 324 28.45 11.09 38.78
C LEU A 324 27.21 11.87 39.25
N SER A 325 26.90 12.97 38.58
CA SER A 325 25.76 13.82 38.92
C SER A 325 25.22 14.56 37.70
N ALA A 326 23.96 15.01 37.75
CA ALA A 326 23.35 15.71 36.63
C ALA A 326 22.48 16.88 37.10
N THR A 327 22.47 17.96 36.32
CA THR A 327 21.68 19.16 36.58
C THR A 327 21.01 19.63 35.29
N TYR A 328 19.71 19.94 35.36
CA TYR A 328 18.99 20.65 34.30
C TYR A 328 18.70 22.09 34.78
N ARG A 329 19.28 23.08 34.08
CA ARG A 329 19.04 24.52 34.32
C ARG A 329 19.12 25.26 32.98
N ASP A 330 18.32 26.31 32.83
CA ASP A 330 18.37 27.22 31.67
C ASP A 330 18.32 26.48 30.31
N ARG A 331 17.50 25.42 30.24
CA ARG A 331 17.35 24.50 29.09
C ARG A 331 18.61 23.68 28.73
N VAL A 332 19.55 23.52 29.66
CA VAL A 332 20.76 22.70 29.49
C VAL A 332 20.81 21.57 30.53
N LEU A 333 20.75 20.33 30.07
CA LEU A 333 21.12 19.13 30.82
C LEU A 333 22.65 19.02 30.82
N THR A 334 23.27 19.20 31.98
CA THR A 334 24.71 18.99 32.18
C THR A 334 24.92 17.78 33.09
N VAL A 335 25.53 16.73 32.55
CA VAL A 335 25.98 15.55 33.30
C VAL A 335 27.46 15.73 33.66
N ARG A 336 27.79 15.73 34.95
CA ARG A 336 29.16 15.72 35.47
C ARG A 336 29.56 14.26 35.69
N LEU A 337 30.52 13.78 34.91
CA LEU A 337 30.96 12.38 34.97
C LEU A 337 31.66 12.07 36.31
N ALA A 338 31.64 10.80 36.74
CA ALA A 338 32.41 10.36 37.89
C ALA A 338 33.90 10.29 37.58
N THR A 339 34.74 10.47 38.61
CA THR A 339 36.19 10.26 38.54
C THR A 339 36.70 9.39 39.68
N ASP A 340 37.78 8.65 39.42
CA ASP A 340 38.52 7.91 40.45
C ASP A 340 39.44 8.81 41.29
N ALA A 341 40.16 8.22 42.25
CA ALA A 341 41.15 8.90 43.09
C ALA A 341 42.34 9.51 42.30
N GLY A 342 42.54 9.10 41.05
CA GLY A 342 43.50 9.70 40.11
C GLY A 342 42.92 10.84 39.28
N GLY A 343 41.61 11.13 39.40
CA GLY A 343 40.91 12.13 38.58
C GLY A 343 40.52 11.63 37.19
N LYS A 344 40.70 10.33 36.88
CA LYS A 344 40.31 9.77 35.58
C LYS A 344 38.80 9.52 35.57
N VAL A 345 38.14 9.88 34.47
CA VAL A 345 36.71 9.59 34.25
C VAL A 345 36.44 8.09 34.30
N THR A 346 35.44 7.70 35.08
CA THR A 346 35.01 6.29 35.31
C THR A 346 33.58 5.99 34.90
N SER A 347 32.73 7.00 34.66
CA SER A 347 31.34 6.77 34.23
C SER A 347 31.25 6.09 32.87
N THR A 348 30.36 5.11 32.78
CA THR A 348 29.95 4.46 31.54
C THR A 348 28.74 5.16 30.90
N THR A 349 28.45 4.80 29.66
CA THR A 349 27.20 5.13 28.95
C THR A 349 25.97 4.66 29.74
N ASP A 350 25.98 3.45 30.28
CA ASP A 350 24.92 2.88 31.13
C ASP A 350 24.68 3.72 32.38
N ASP A 351 25.74 4.13 33.11
CA ASP A 351 25.60 4.97 34.30
C ASP A 351 24.92 6.31 33.97
N VAL A 352 25.27 6.91 32.82
CA VAL A 352 24.71 8.19 32.37
C VAL A 352 23.26 8.03 31.91
N ALA A 353 22.94 6.99 31.15
CA ALA A 353 21.57 6.69 30.72
C ALA A 353 20.64 6.43 31.93
N ALA A 354 21.10 5.62 32.88
CA ALA A 354 20.39 5.33 34.13
C ALA A 354 20.20 6.60 34.98
N LEU A 355 21.25 7.40 35.18
CA LEU A 355 21.14 8.63 35.98
C LEU A 355 20.17 9.64 35.34
N VAL A 356 20.26 9.91 34.04
CA VAL A 356 19.41 10.91 33.39
C VAL A 356 17.93 10.52 33.52
N THR A 357 17.61 9.26 33.22
CA THR A 357 16.24 8.72 33.34
C THR A 357 15.73 8.75 34.77
N ALA A 358 16.52 8.29 35.74
CA ALA A 358 16.11 8.24 37.15
C ALA A 358 16.02 9.64 37.80
N ARG A 359 16.85 10.60 37.37
CA ARG A 359 16.91 11.94 37.97
C ARG A 359 15.86 12.91 37.43
N PHE A 360 15.46 12.75 36.17
CA PHE A 360 14.56 13.65 35.44
C PHE A 360 13.44 12.91 34.68
N PRO A 361 12.69 11.98 35.32
CA PRO A 361 11.75 11.08 34.64
C PRO A 361 10.58 11.80 33.94
N ASP A 362 10.26 13.05 34.33
CA ASP A 362 9.22 13.89 33.71
C ASP A 362 9.73 14.72 32.52
N LEU A 363 11.05 14.74 32.28
CA LEU A 363 11.68 15.56 31.24
C LEU A 363 12.42 14.73 30.21
N PHE A 364 13.16 13.70 30.64
CA PHE A 364 14.05 12.92 29.79
C PHE A 364 13.93 11.42 30.02
N ARG A 365 14.03 10.68 28.91
CA ARG A 365 14.39 9.26 28.88
C ARG A 365 15.78 9.19 28.26
N ALA A 366 16.66 8.35 28.80
CA ALA A 366 17.96 8.12 28.23
C ALA A 366 18.25 6.63 28.16
N PHE A 367 18.74 6.19 27.01
CA PHE A 367 19.10 4.80 26.74
C PHE A 367 20.42 4.76 25.98
N VAL A 368 21.17 3.69 26.18
CA VAL A 368 22.47 3.52 25.52
C VAL A 368 22.24 3.22 24.04
N GLU A 369 23.07 3.84 23.20
CA GLU A 369 23.07 3.62 21.74
C GLU A 369 23.60 2.19 21.42
N GLU A 370 23.26 1.63 20.25
CA GLU A 370 23.58 0.23 19.95
C GLU A 370 25.08 0.00 19.73
N GLY A 371 25.70 -0.80 20.61
CA GLY A 371 27.14 -1.05 20.61
C GLY A 371 27.89 -0.13 21.58
N SER A 372 27.23 0.91 22.09
CA SER A 372 27.79 1.81 23.11
C SER A 372 27.74 1.27 24.55
N ALA A 373 27.17 0.07 24.79
CA ALA A 373 26.97 -0.50 26.13
C ALA A 373 28.27 -0.81 26.88
N GLY A 374 28.35 -0.38 28.14
CA GLY A 374 29.50 -0.52 29.04
C GLY A 374 30.71 0.35 28.69
N LEU A 375 30.64 1.12 27.61
CA LEU A 375 31.78 1.93 27.16
C LEU A 375 31.98 3.17 28.03
N PRO A 376 33.23 3.65 28.21
CA PRO A 376 33.50 4.89 28.94
C PRO A 376 32.78 6.08 28.29
N MET A 377 32.03 6.84 29.07
CA MET A 377 31.30 7.99 28.54
C MET A 377 32.29 9.12 28.17
N PRO A 378 32.27 9.62 26.92
CA PRO A 378 33.13 10.73 26.52
C PRO A 378 32.69 12.05 27.16
N VAL A 379 33.62 12.99 27.29
CA VAL A 379 33.32 14.41 27.54
C VAL A 379 32.88 15.04 26.21
N ALA A 380 31.60 15.32 26.10
CA ALA A 380 30.91 15.73 24.88
C ALA A 380 30.38 17.16 25.02
N GLY A 381 30.58 17.96 23.97
CA GLY A 381 30.04 19.32 23.88
C GLY A 381 28.50 19.37 23.89
N PRO A 382 27.91 20.58 23.95
CA PRO A 382 26.46 20.74 23.93
C PRO A 382 25.86 20.28 22.59
N VAL A 383 25.11 19.19 22.63
CA VAL A 383 24.22 18.74 21.55
C VAL A 383 22.81 19.31 21.77
N ARG A 384 22.05 19.55 20.71
CA ARG A 384 20.67 20.04 20.78
C ARG A 384 19.69 18.90 20.50
N LEU A 385 18.67 18.77 21.34
CA LEU A 385 17.53 17.88 21.11
C LEU A 385 16.64 18.47 20.02
N ASP A 386 16.20 17.62 19.09
CA ASP A 386 15.32 17.98 17.99
C ASP A 386 14.36 16.82 17.66
N ASP A 387 13.12 17.12 17.28
CA ASP A 387 12.11 16.11 16.91
C ASP A 387 12.25 15.59 15.47
N GLY A 388 13.08 16.26 14.66
CA GLY A 388 13.44 15.88 13.30
C GLY A 388 12.32 16.02 12.27
N LEU A 389 11.27 16.81 12.54
CA LEU A 389 10.09 16.97 11.68
C LEU A 389 10.14 18.25 10.83
N GLN A 390 10.21 18.08 9.50
CA GLN A 390 10.49 19.13 8.53
C GLN A 390 9.29 20.02 8.16
N GLY A 391 8.06 19.54 8.28
CA GLY A 391 6.83 20.28 7.96
C GLY A 391 6.54 21.40 8.96
N ALA A 392 7.13 22.57 8.78
CA ALA A 392 6.95 23.74 9.65
C ALA A 392 5.54 24.36 9.53
N GLU A 393 4.89 24.18 8.38
CA GLU A 393 3.54 24.59 8.03
C GLU A 393 2.45 23.70 8.66
N VAL A 394 2.77 22.46 9.03
CA VAL A 394 1.81 21.49 9.53
C VAL A 394 1.43 21.80 10.98
N PRO A 395 0.13 21.95 11.32
CA PRO A 395 -0.30 22.16 12.69
C PRO A 395 0.11 21.01 13.62
N ARG A 396 0.92 21.32 14.64
CA ARG A 396 1.47 20.31 15.56
C ARG A 396 0.44 19.76 16.56
N ARG A 397 -0.65 20.48 16.84
CA ARG A 397 -1.71 20.02 17.78
C ARG A 397 -2.31 18.65 17.37
N PRO A 398 -2.80 17.86 18.34
CA PRO A 398 -3.64 16.67 18.07
C PRO A 398 -4.68 16.91 16.98
N TRP A 399 -4.74 16.03 15.99
CA TRP A 399 -5.70 16.17 14.90
C TRP A 399 -7.09 15.70 15.35
N THR A 400 -8.12 16.40 14.91
CA THR A 400 -9.50 15.90 14.95
C THR A 400 -9.84 15.51 13.53
N VAL A 401 -9.90 14.19 13.28
CA VAL A 401 -10.32 13.62 12.00
C VAL A 401 -11.77 14.03 11.75
N GLN A 402 -12.12 14.29 10.50
CA GLN A 402 -13.45 14.78 10.13
C GLN A 402 -14.03 13.91 9.02
N ALA A 403 -15.28 13.51 9.19
CA ALA A 403 -16.07 12.89 8.13
C ALA A 403 -17.01 13.93 7.49
N LEU A 404 -17.26 13.78 6.18
CA LEU A 404 -18.40 14.39 5.51
C LEU A 404 -19.59 13.44 5.63
N ARG A 405 -20.79 13.98 5.90
CA ARG A 405 -22.07 13.28 5.74
C ARG A 405 -22.88 13.98 4.66
N LEU A 406 -23.22 13.29 3.58
CA LEU A 406 -23.97 13.77 2.44
C LEU A 406 -25.35 13.11 2.44
N ALA A 407 -26.39 13.87 2.79
CA ALA A 407 -27.76 13.36 2.86
C ALA A 407 -28.82 14.46 2.69
N THR A 408 -29.97 14.09 2.13
CA THR A 408 -31.16 14.96 2.12
C THR A 408 -32.04 14.75 3.36
N VAL A 409 -32.06 13.52 3.91
CA VAL A 409 -32.74 13.14 5.15
C VAL A 409 -31.72 12.63 6.18
N ARG A 410 -31.77 13.14 7.41
CA ARG A 410 -30.68 13.02 8.41
C ARG A 410 -31.02 12.22 9.67
N ASP A 411 -32.23 11.66 9.74
CA ASP A 411 -32.74 10.91 10.90
C ASP A 411 -32.18 9.48 11.03
N GLY A 412 -31.42 9.01 10.04
CA GLY A 412 -30.88 7.64 9.99
C GLY A 412 -31.85 6.61 9.41
N SER A 413 -32.97 7.03 8.82
CA SER A 413 -33.94 6.15 8.15
C SER A 413 -33.48 5.61 6.78
N ARG A 414 -32.35 6.10 6.27
CA ARG A 414 -31.78 5.71 4.96
C ARG A 414 -30.57 4.83 5.15
N THR A 415 -30.47 3.75 4.36
CA THR A 415 -29.26 2.94 4.23
C THR A 415 -28.03 3.82 4.01
N GLY A 416 -27.02 3.60 4.83
CA GLY A 416 -25.77 4.35 4.84
C GLY A 416 -24.65 3.66 4.08
N VAL A 417 -23.83 4.46 3.39
CA VAL A 417 -22.64 4.03 2.65
C VAL A 417 -21.42 4.76 3.20
N LEU A 418 -20.43 4.03 3.71
CA LEU A 418 -19.20 4.58 4.29
C LEU A 418 -18.00 4.38 3.35
N ALA A 419 -17.49 5.46 2.75
CA ALA A 419 -16.22 5.45 2.02
C ALA A 419 -15.10 6.04 2.90
N TYR A 420 -13.97 5.36 3.05
CA TYR A 420 -12.85 5.86 3.83
C TYR A 420 -11.51 5.53 3.20
N SER A 421 -10.51 6.37 3.43
CA SER A 421 -9.23 6.30 2.72
C SER A 421 -8.05 6.74 3.57
N GLN A 422 -6.84 6.41 3.10
CA GLN A 422 -5.57 6.82 3.70
C GLN A 422 -5.42 6.38 5.17
N GLU A 423 -5.76 5.12 5.48
CA GLU A 423 -5.30 4.49 6.74
C GLU A 423 -3.77 4.30 6.70
N HIS A 424 -3.23 3.94 5.52
CA HIS A 424 -1.81 4.00 5.25
C HIS A 424 -1.42 5.36 4.66
N ALA A 425 -0.39 5.98 5.22
CA ALA A 425 -0.01 7.35 4.92
C ALA A 425 0.51 7.60 3.49
N ARG A 426 1.31 6.66 2.95
CA ARG A 426 1.97 6.76 1.62
C ARG A 426 1.03 6.71 0.41
N GLU A 427 -0.23 6.35 0.61
CA GLU A 427 -1.18 6.02 -0.46
C GLU A 427 -1.94 7.27 -0.94
N TRP A 428 -1.20 8.22 -1.50
CA TRP A 428 -1.65 9.60 -1.74
C TRP A 428 -2.81 9.75 -2.74
N ALA A 429 -3.04 8.76 -3.60
CA ALA A 429 -4.17 8.76 -4.54
C ALA A 429 -5.52 8.47 -3.86
N THR A 430 -5.52 7.75 -2.74
CA THR A 430 -6.74 7.30 -2.04
C THR A 430 -7.67 8.42 -1.53
N PRO A 431 -7.20 9.55 -0.93
CA PRO A 431 -8.06 10.69 -0.59
C PRO A 431 -8.65 11.40 -1.81
N LEU A 432 -8.01 11.29 -2.98
CA LEU A 432 -8.48 11.94 -4.21
C LEU A 432 -9.74 11.25 -4.73
N VAL A 433 -9.75 9.91 -4.70
CA VAL A 433 -10.88 9.05 -5.06
C VAL A 433 -12.12 9.39 -4.23
N THR A 434 -11.97 9.46 -2.90
CA THR A 434 -13.10 9.68 -1.99
C THR A 434 -13.63 11.11 -2.05
N LEU A 435 -12.78 12.10 -2.32
CA LEU A 435 -13.19 13.48 -2.56
C LEU A 435 -13.84 13.70 -3.92
N GLU A 436 -13.28 13.15 -5.02
CA GLU A 436 -13.91 13.20 -6.35
C GLU A 436 -15.31 12.56 -6.31
N PHE A 437 -15.46 11.42 -5.63
CA PHE A 437 -16.76 10.80 -5.39
C PHE A 437 -17.73 11.74 -4.65
N ALA A 438 -17.33 12.30 -3.51
CA ALA A 438 -18.18 13.21 -2.74
C ALA A 438 -18.61 14.44 -3.56
N GLU A 439 -17.68 15.01 -4.35
CA GLU A 439 -17.95 16.19 -5.18
C GLU A 439 -18.83 15.88 -6.39
N ARG A 440 -18.69 14.71 -7.02
CA ARG A 440 -19.62 14.20 -8.04
C ARG A 440 -21.05 14.10 -7.51
N MET A 441 -21.25 13.50 -6.33
CA MET A 441 -22.59 13.39 -5.74
C MET A 441 -23.19 14.77 -5.45
N LEU A 442 -22.42 15.69 -4.88
CA LEU A 442 -22.89 17.02 -4.49
C LEU A 442 -23.17 17.95 -5.67
N ALA A 443 -22.26 18.02 -6.64
CA ALA A 443 -22.38 18.93 -7.78
C ALA A 443 -23.53 18.56 -8.70
N ASN A 444 -23.81 17.25 -8.87
CA ASN A 444 -24.83 16.76 -9.79
C ASN A 444 -26.23 16.62 -9.17
N TYR A 445 -26.40 16.67 -7.84
CA TYR A 445 -27.71 16.58 -7.18
C TYR A 445 -28.79 17.52 -7.77
N ALA A 446 -28.39 18.73 -8.18
CA ALA A 446 -29.31 19.73 -8.75
C ALA A 446 -29.60 19.53 -10.26
N THR A 447 -28.72 18.85 -10.99
CA THR A 447 -28.72 18.80 -12.47
C THR A 447 -28.95 17.42 -13.07
N ASP A 448 -28.61 16.35 -12.35
CA ASP A 448 -28.80 14.96 -12.76
C ASP A 448 -29.90 14.27 -11.91
N PRO A 449 -31.01 13.82 -12.50
CA PRO A 449 -32.05 13.08 -11.80
C PRO A 449 -31.55 11.79 -11.14
N ALA A 450 -30.58 11.07 -11.73
CA ALA A 450 -30.09 9.81 -11.18
C ALA A 450 -29.28 10.03 -9.89
N THR A 451 -28.36 11.00 -9.89
CA THR A 451 -27.61 11.40 -8.67
C THR A 451 -28.53 11.90 -7.58
N ARG A 452 -29.62 12.61 -7.92
CA ARG A 452 -30.65 13.03 -6.97
C ARG A 452 -31.34 11.84 -6.32
N GLU A 453 -31.84 10.91 -7.13
CA GLU A 453 -32.52 9.70 -6.65
C GLU A 453 -31.62 8.89 -5.69
N LEU A 454 -30.32 8.78 -5.99
CA LEU A 454 -29.35 8.17 -5.09
C LEU A 454 -29.22 8.93 -3.75
N LEU A 455 -28.98 10.25 -3.76
CA LEU A 455 -28.84 11.04 -2.52
C LEU A 455 -30.15 11.21 -1.73
N ASP A 456 -31.31 11.00 -2.35
CA ASP A 456 -32.60 10.93 -1.67
C ASP A 456 -32.88 9.57 -1.04
N ALA A 457 -32.21 8.51 -1.52
CA ALA A 457 -32.35 7.13 -1.04
C ALA A 457 -31.31 6.71 0.00
N VAL A 458 -30.07 7.25 -0.03
CA VAL A 458 -28.97 6.85 0.87
C VAL A 458 -28.39 7.98 1.71
N ASP A 459 -27.66 7.62 2.76
CA ASP A 459 -26.89 8.51 3.63
C ASP A 459 -25.37 8.24 3.44
N ILE A 460 -24.64 9.13 2.79
CA ILE A 460 -23.24 8.86 2.41
C ILE A 460 -22.27 9.47 3.41
N PHE A 461 -21.41 8.64 4.00
CA PHE A 461 -20.34 9.05 4.91
C PHE A 461 -19.00 8.93 4.21
N VAL A 462 -18.14 9.96 4.32
CA VAL A 462 -16.81 9.96 3.70
C VAL A 462 -15.75 10.40 4.72
N ILE A 463 -14.73 9.57 4.96
CA ILE A 463 -13.51 9.94 5.70
C ILE A 463 -12.33 9.98 4.71
N PRO A 464 -11.99 11.14 4.12
CA PRO A 464 -10.93 11.20 3.11
C PRO A 464 -9.54 10.85 3.64
N THR A 465 -9.27 11.11 4.92
CA THR A 465 -7.98 10.76 5.54
C THR A 465 -8.20 10.25 6.97
N VAL A 466 -7.94 8.95 7.18
CA VAL A 466 -8.02 8.30 8.51
C VAL A 466 -6.74 8.57 9.31
N ASN A 467 -5.57 8.58 8.67
CA ASN A 467 -4.25 8.76 9.29
C ASN A 467 -3.57 10.09 8.84
N PRO A 468 -4.06 11.26 9.32
CA PRO A 468 -3.52 12.55 8.93
C PRO A 468 -2.07 12.76 9.43
N ASP A 469 -1.71 12.18 10.58
CA ASP A 469 -0.39 12.40 11.18
C ASP A 469 0.72 11.71 10.38
N GLY A 470 0.50 10.43 10.04
CA GLY A 470 1.38 9.69 9.15
C GLY A 470 1.39 10.30 7.75
N ALA A 471 0.24 10.72 7.22
CA ALA A 471 0.14 11.31 5.89
C ALA A 471 0.95 12.61 5.76
N ASN A 472 0.87 13.51 6.75
CA ASN A 472 1.76 14.69 6.78
C ASN A 472 3.24 14.27 6.80
N TYR A 473 3.63 13.27 7.60
CA TYR A 473 5.01 12.77 7.62
C TYR A 473 5.44 12.14 6.29
N SER A 474 4.50 11.53 5.55
CA SER A 474 4.74 11.05 4.19
C SER A 474 5.05 12.20 3.23
N PHE A 475 4.24 13.27 3.24
CA PHE A 475 4.47 14.45 2.38
C PHE A 475 5.73 15.26 2.73
N HIS A 476 6.06 15.40 4.02
CA HIS A 476 7.08 16.37 4.46
C HIS A 476 8.43 15.76 4.89
N ASP A 477 8.51 14.45 5.20
CA ASP A 477 9.73 13.85 5.77
C ASP A 477 10.17 12.55 5.11
N PHE A 478 9.25 11.64 4.82
CA PHE A 478 9.55 10.30 4.34
C PHE A 478 8.40 9.71 3.52
N GLY A 479 8.46 9.85 2.20
CA GLY A 479 7.40 9.44 1.26
C GLY A 479 6.84 8.02 1.49
N PHE A 480 7.66 7.05 1.88
CA PHE A 480 7.23 5.68 2.13
C PHE A 480 6.65 5.41 3.53
N GLN A 481 6.37 6.43 4.35
CA GLN A 481 5.69 6.26 5.63
C GLN A 481 4.34 5.58 5.42
N ARG A 482 4.17 4.38 6.01
CA ARG A 482 2.92 3.62 5.98
C ARG A 482 2.07 3.88 7.22
N LYS A 483 2.69 3.86 8.40
CA LYS A 483 2.06 3.83 9.73
C LYS A 483 1.64 5.23 10.22
N ASN A 484 0.89 5.31 11.33
CA ASN A 484 0.69 6.58 12.06
C ASN A 484 2.01 7.07 12.71
N LEU A 485 1.97 8.05 13.62
CA LEU A 485 3.16 8.57 14.31
C LEU A 485 3.32 8.15 15.77
N VAL A 486 2.46 7.26 16.29
CA VAL A 486 2.49 6.86 17.70
C VAL A 486 3.65 5.88 17.94
N ASN A 487 4.65 6.33 18.71
CA ASN A 487 5.85 5.53 18.96
C ASN A 487 5.73 4.71 20.26
N HIS A 488 5.26 3.46 20.13
CA HIS A 488 5.23 2.46 21.21
C HIS A 488 6.54 1.67 21.41
N CYS A 489 7.63 1.97 20.65
CA CYS A 489 8.90 1.29 20.87
C CYS A 489 9.51 1.60 22.24
N THR A 490 10.41 0.72 22.71
CA THR A 490 11.15 0.86 23.97
C THR A 490 12.64 0.58 23.77
N GLY A 491 13.49 1.09 24.68
CA GLY A 491 14.94 0.89 24.63
C GLY A 491 15.57 1.37 23.31
N THR A 492 16.53 0.61 22.79
CA THR A 492 17.25 0.88 21.53
C THR A 492 16.34 0.99 20.30
N ASN A 493 15.12 0.44 20.32
CA ASN A 493 14.17 0.64 19.21
C ASN A 493 13.58 2.06 19.17
N ARG A 494 13.77 2.87 20.23
CA ARG A 494 13.48 4.32 20.22
C ARG A 494 14.65 5.16 19.69
N ASP A 495 15.73 4.55 19.24
CA ASP A 495 16.86 5.27 18.64
C ASP A 495 16.40 6.07 17.39
N PRO A 496 16.72 7.38 17.28
CA PRO A 496 16.23 8.22 16.20
C PRO A 496 16.65 7.77 14.79
N ARG A 497 17.64 6.89 14.62
CA ARG A 497 17.92 6.22 13.33
C ARG A 497 16.72 5.42 12.82
N PHE A 498 15.87 4.92 13.71
CA PHE A 498 14.66 4.13 13.40
C PHE A 498 13.39 4.98 13.26
N ARG A 499 13.49 6.31 13.21
CA ARG A 499 12.31 7.20 13.15
C ARG A 499 11.38 6.98 11.94
N ASN A 500 11.88 6.39 10.85
CA ASN A 500 11.09 5.98 9.67
C ASN A 500 10.43 4.60 9.80
N ASN A 501 10.53 3.99 10.99
CA ASN A 501 9.95 2.69 11.33
C ASN A 501 8.96 2.78 12.50
N TRP A 502 8.86 3.90 13.22
CA TRP A 502 7.85 4.07 14.29
C TRP A 502 6.43 4.26 13.74
N GLY A 503 5.44 4.21 14.64
CA GLY A 503 4.02 4.21 14.32
C GLY A 503 3.39 2.83 14.44
N VAL A 504 2.06 2.79 14.34
CA VAL A 504 1.24 1.57 14.21
C VAL A 504 0.63 1.50 12.82
N ASP A 505 0.54 0.28 12.27
CA ASP A 505 -0.17 0.05 11.02
C ASP A 505 -1.68 0.04 11.34
N VAL A 506 -2.37 1.11 10.96
CA VAL A 506 -3.78 1.34 11.30
C VAL A 506 -4.64 0.18 10.81
N ASN A 507 -4.37 -0.35 9.62
CA ASN A 507 -5.08 -1.51 9.06
C ASN A 507 -4.49 -2.88 9.51
N ARG A 508 -3.82 -2.89 10.68
CA ARG A 508 -3.49 -4.10 11.48
C ARG A 508 -3.90 -3.94 12.95
N ASN A 509 -4.59 -2.85 13.28
CA ASN A 509 -4.95 -2.48 14.66
C ASN A 509 -6.42 -2.78 15.00
N TYR A 510 -7.22 -3.33 14.07
CA TYR A 510 -8.62 -3.63 14.34
C TYR A 510 -8.80 -4.96 15.10
N ALA A 511 -9.91 -5.06 15.85
CA ALA A 511 -10.17 -6.13 16.82
C ALA A 511 -10.73 -7.46 16.28
N VAL A 512 -10.79 -7.67 14.97
CA VAL A 512 -11.34 -8.91 14.39
C VAL A 512 -10.29 -9.61 13.56
N GLY A 513 -10.11 -10.91 13.81
CA GLY A 513 -9.08 -11.71 13.14
C GLY A 513 -7.70 -11.13 13.39
N SER A 514 -7.47 -10.65 14.61
CA SER A 514 -6.30 -9.84 14.94
C SER A 514 -5.04 -10.69 15.11
N TYR A 515 -3.90 -10.01 15.23
CA TYR A 515 -2.67 -10.68 15.66
C TYR A 515 -2.84 -11.30 17.08
N PHE A 516 -3.62 -10.65 17.95
CA PHE A 516 -3.88 -11.11 19.32
C PHE A 516 -4.80 -12.35 19.36
N ASP A 517 -5.69 -12.50 18.38
CA ASP A 517 -6.49 -13.72 18.14
C ASP A 517 -5.67 -14.91 17.59
N GLY A 518 -4.39 -14.68 17.24
CA GLY A 518 -3.50 -15.67 16.65
C GLY A 518 -3.61 -15.82 15.12
N TYR A 519 -4.12 -14.80 14.42
CA TYR A 519 -4.08 -14.73 12.96
C TYR A 519 -2.77 -14.11 12.47
N VAL A 520 -2.33 -14.44 11.25
CA VAL A 520 -1.06 -13.95 10.69
C VAL A 520 -1.25 -12.74 9.77
N GLY A 521 -0.18 -11.95 9.57
CA GLY A 521 -0.22 -10.73 8.74
C GLY A 521 -0.03 -9.41 9.49
N GLY A 522 -0.16 -9.44 10.83
CA GLY A 522 0.32 -8.41 11.74
C GLY A 522 1.62 -8.82 12.44
N SER A 523 2.34 -7.86 13.01
CA SER A 523 3.61 -8.09 13.72
C SER A 523 3.59 -7.46 15.13
N PRO A 524 4.20 -8.10 16.15
CA PRO A 524 4.41 -7.50 17.47
C PRO A 524 5.67 -6.60 17.52
N ASN A 525 6.50 -6.61 16.48
CA ASN A 525 7.72 -5.80 16.43
C ASN A 525 7.36 -4.35 16.09
N CYS A 526 7.59 -3.42 17.04
CA CYS A 526 7.29 -1.99 16.89
C CYS A 526 8.00 -1.29 15.72
N LEU A 527 9.05 -1.91 15.14
CA LEU A 527 9.76 -1.43 13.95
C LEU A 527 9.23 -2.01 12.63
N SER A 528 8.32 -2.99 12.67
CA SER A 528 7.77 -3.63 11.47
C SER A 528 6.89 -2.68 10.66
N GLY A 529 6.82 -2.89 9.34
CA GLY A 529 5.84 -2.22 8.47
C GLY A 529 4.39 -2.52 8.85
N THR A 530 4.14 -3.71 9.42
CA THR A 530 2.82 -4.24 9.81
C THR A 530 2.64 -4.34 11.34
N TYR A 531 3.28 -3.46 12.10
CA TYR A 531 3.14 -3.45 13.56
C TYR A 531 1.69 -3.24 13.99
N THR A 532 1.12 -4.19 14.73
CA THR A 532 -0.31 -4.24 15.10
C THR A 532 -0.70 -3.24 16.19
N GLY A 533 0.27 -2.67 16.92
CA GLY A 533 0.04 -1.81 18.07
C GLY A 533 0.25 -2.55 19.40
N THR A 534 -0.22 -1.94 20.49
CA THR A 534 -0.07 -2.51 21.85
C THR A 534 -1.27 -3.35 22.29
N ALA A 535 -2.43 -3.11 21.67
CA ALA A 535 -3.66 -3.86 21.81
C ALA A 535 -4.53 -3.59 20.57
N GLU A 536 -5.62 -4.34 20.44
CA GLU A 536 -6.68 -4.03 19.49
C GLU A 536 -7.29 -2.65 19.76
N LEU A 537 -7.52 -1.87 18.71
CA LEU A 537 -8.00 -0.49 18.75
C LEU A 537 -7.19 0.41 19.70
N SER A 538 -5.87 0.17 19.83
CA SER A 538 -4.99 1.04 20.62
C SER A 538 -4.82 2.44 20.02
N GLU A 539 -5.10 2.61 18.72
CA GLU A 539 -4.88 3.86 18.00
C GLU A 539 -6.17 4.67 17.81
N ALA A 540 -6.04 6.00 17.84
CA ALA A 540 -7.17 6.91 17.65
C ALA A 540 -7.74 6.82 16.23
N GLU A 541 -6.88 6.56 15.25
CA GLU A 541 -7.22 6.46 13.84
C GLU A 541 -8.20 5.31 13.54
N SER A 542 -7.90 4.09 13.99
CA SER A 542 -8.77 2.91 13.85
C SER A 542 -10.03 3.04 14.70
N GLY A 543 -9.89 3.52 15.94
CA GLY A 543 -11.01 3.79 16.84
C GLY A 543 -12.03 4.78 16.25
N ASN A 544 -11.59 5.77 15.47
CA ASN A 544 -12.47 6.74 14.82
C ASN A 544 -13.37 6.14 13.73
N VAL A 545 -12.87 5.18 12.93
CA VAL A 545 -13.66 4.48 11.90
C VAL A 545 -14.78 3.68 12.58
N ILE A 546 -14.45 2.92 13.61
CA ILE A 546 -15.42 2.12 14.38
C ILE A 546 -16.40 3.01 15.16
N ALA A 547 -15.93 4.13 15.72
CA ALA A 547 -16.80 5.08 16.41
C ALA A 547 -17.84 5.72 15.48
N LEU A 548 -17.46 6.07 14.24
CA LEU A 548 -18.41 6.58 13.24
C LEU A 548 -19.43 5.49 12.85
N ALA A 549 -18.96 4.28 12.54
CA ALA A 549 -19.84 3.17 12.16
C ALA A 549 -20.84 2.81 13.26
N ARG A 550 -20.41 2.78 14.53
CA ARG A 550 -21.30 2.52 15.69
C ARG A 550 -22.25 3.68 16.00
N ALA A 551 -21.87 4.92 15.71
CA ALA A 551 -22.76 6.09 15.86
C ALA A 551 -23.85 6.16 14.78
N HIS A 552 -23.64 5.51 13.64
CA HIS A 552 -24.54 5.50 12.48
C HIS A 552 -24.90 4.06 12.08
N PRO A 553 -25.75 3.36 12.86
CA PRO A 553 -26.10 1.96 12.62
C PRO A 553 -26.90 1.73 11.32
N ASN A 554 -27.30 2.81 10.64
CA ASN A 554 -27.86 2.77 9.30
C ASN A 554 -26.80 2.52 8.22
N ILE A 555 -25.50 2.70 8.49
CA ILE A 555 -24.42 2.25 7.60
C ILE A 555 -24.51 0.74 7.44
N LYS A 556 -24.69 0.29 6.18
CA LYS A 556 -24.75 -1.14 5.79
C LYS A 556 -23.73 -1.50 4.72
N PHE A 557 -23.18 -0.50 4.03
CA PHE A 557 -22.19 -0.67 2.97
C PHE A 557 -20.93 0.11 3.32
N ALA A 558 -19.76 -0.47 3.11
CA ALA A 558 -18.48 0.20 3.31
C ALA A 558 -17.48 -0.08 2.18
N MET A 559 -16.63 0.91 1.91
CA MET A 559 -15.48 0.79 1.02
C MET A 559 -14.25 1.42 1.68
N ASN A 560 -13.26 0.59 1.99
CA ASN A 560 -11.92 1.07 2.28
C ASN A 560 -11.17 1.32 0.96
N VAL A 561 -10.41 2.41 0.87
CA VAL A 561 -9.64 2.76 -0.33
C VAL A 561 -8.15 2.81 0.01
N HIS A 562 -7.42 1.83 -0.50
CA HIS A 562 -5.96 1.68 -0.43
C HIS A 562 -5.29 1.85 -1.79
N SER A 563 -3.95 1.92 -1.81
CA SER A 563 -3.16 1.70 -3.03
C SER A 563 -1.93 0.82 -2.75
N TYR A 564 -1.44 0.01 -3.69
CA TYR A 564 -1.80 -0.06 -5.11
C TYR A 564 -1.88 -1.50 -5.63
N GLY A 565 -2.42 -1.66 -6.84
CA GLY A 565 -2.28 -2.89 -7.63
C GLY A 565 -3.54 -3.33 -8.37
N GLY A 566 -4.65 -2.62 -8.23
CA GLY A 566 -5.88 -2.95 -8.95
C GLY A 566 -6.61 -4.16 -8.39
N TYR A 567 -6.71 -4.27 -7.06
CA TYR A 567 -7.47 -5.31 -6.36
C TYR A 567 -8.86 -4.81 -5.96
N PHE A 568 -9.82 -5.73 -5.90
CA PHE A 568 -11.17 -5.47 -5.42
C PHE A 568 -11.61 -6.60 -4.49
N MET A 569 -11.69 -6.32 -3.19
CA MET A 569 -11.62 -7.38 -2.18
C MET A 569 -12.67 -7.24 -1.08
N TRP A 570 -12.99 -8.34 -0.40
CA TRP A 570 -13.95 -8.39 0.71
C TRP A 570 -13.53 -9.44 1.77
N PRO A 571 -14.17 -9.53 2.94
CA PRO A 571 -13.91 -10.56 3.95
C PRO A 571 -14.06 -12.02 3.47
N PRO A 572 -13.37 -12.99 4.09
CA PRO A 572 -12.36 -12.83 5.13
C PRO A 572 -11.03 -12.29 4.60
N GLY A 573 -10.36 -11.45 5.38
CA GLY A 573 -8.98 -11.02 5.17
C GLY A 573 -7.93 -11.74 6.01
N ALA A 574 -8.29 -12.27 7.17
CA ALA A 574 -7.35 -12.98 8.04
C ALA A 574 -7.49 -14.52 8.00
N TYR A 575 -6.35 -15.22 8.05
CA TYR A 575 -6.26 -16.65 8.39
C TYR A 575 -5.21 -16.95 9.47
N LYS A 576 -5.34 -18.12 10.13
CA LYS A 576 -4.30 -18.74 10.94
C LYS A 576 -3.43 -19.61 10.04
N ALA A 577 -2.12 -19.58 10.21
CA ALA A 577 -1.19 -20.20 9.26
C ALA A 577 -1.33 -21.73 9.18
N ASP A 578 -1.45 -22.41 10.32
CA ASP A 578 -1.65 -23.87 10.36
C ASP A 578 -2.98 -24.26 9.71
N GLY A 579 -2.91 -25.02 8.61
CA GLY A 579 -4.06 -25.38 7.77
C GLY A 579 -4.78 -24.21 7.08
N ARG A 580 -4.15 -23.02 7.00
CA ARG A 580 -4.68 -21.77 6.41
C ARG A 580 -6.15 -21.49 6.79
N VAL A 581 -6.48 -21.61 8.07
CA VAL A 581 -7.86 -21.48 8.58
C VAL A 581 -8.29 -20.00 8.62
N THR A 582 -9.14 -19.60 7.67
CA THR A 582 -9.70 -18.23 7.59
C THR A 582 -10.70 -17.94 8.72
N LEU A 583 -11.04 -16.67 8.91
CA LEU A 583 -12.33 -16.29 9.50
C LEU A 583 -13.51 -16.94 8.72
N PRO A 584 -14.71 -17.08 9.33
CA PRO A 584 -15.86 -17.73 8.69
C PRO A 584 -16.21 -17.05 7.37
N ARG A 585 -16.19 -17.80 6.26
CA ARG A 585 -16.52 -17.24 4.94
C ARG A 585 -17.99 -16.79 4.91
N PRO A 586 -18.33 -15.72 4.17
CA PRO A 586 -19.72 -15.37 3.89
C PRO A 586 -20.48 -16.58 3.34
N SER A 587 -21.80 -16.62 3.58
CA SER A 587 -22.68 -17.63 3.02
C SER A 587 -22.64 -17.63 1.47
N ILE A 588 -23.28 -18.62 0.85
CA ILE A 588 -23.33 -18.71 -0.61
C ILE A 588 -24.03 -17.48 -1.22
N ASP A 589 -25.10 -17.01 -0.58
CA ASP A 589 -25.89 -15.86 -1.05
C ASP A 589 -25.12 -14.54 -0.85
N GLU A 590 -24.50 -14.34 0.31
CA GLU A 590 -23.61 -13.18 0.54
C GLU A 590 -22.41 -13.22 -0.42
N SER A 591 -21.78 -14.36 -0.64
CA SER A 591 -20.66 -14.52 -1.57
C SER A 591 -21.06 -14.19 -3.01
N ALA A 592 -22.28 -14.56 -3.43
CA ALA A 592 -22.84 -14.17 -4.72
C ALA A 592 -23.08 -12.66 -4.79
N PHE A 593 -23.65 -12.07 -3.74
CA PHE A 593 -23.86 -10.62 -3.64
C PHE A 593 -22.55 -9.83 -3.67
N PHE A 594 -21.51 -10.26 -2.95
CA PHE A 594 -20.16 -9.68 -2.99
C PHE A 594 -19.58 -9.72 -4.41
N LEU A 595 -19.70 -10.85 -5.12
CA LEU A 595 -19.16 -11.01 -6.47
C LEU A 595 -19.93 -10.23 -7.55
N ASP A 596 -21.26 -10.18 -7.49
CA ASP A 596 -22.06 -9.42 -8.46
C ASP A 596 -21.96 -7.91 -8.22
N SER A 597 -21.87 -7.49 -6.96
CA SER A 597 -21.50 -6.11 -6.59
C SER A 597 -20.10 -5.77 -7.11
N ALA A 598 -19.12 -6.67 -6.94
CA ALA A 598 -17.78 -6.50 -7.48
C ALA A 598 -17.78 -6.28 -9.00
N ARG A 599 -18.46 -7.16 -9.75
CA ARG A 599 -18.59 -7.03 -11.22
C ARG A 599 -19.16 -5.68 -11.64
N ARG A 600 -20.20 -5.19 -10.96
CA ARG A 600 -20.78 -3.87 -11.22
C ARG A 600 -19.78 -2.74 -10.94
N ILE A 601 -19.14 -2.75 -9.77
CA ILE A 601 -18.21 -1.71 -9.33
C ILE A 601 -16.94 -1.67 -10.21
N VAL A 602 -16.34 -2.83 -10.52
CA VAL A 602 -15.18 -2.87 -11.43
C VAL A 602 -15.57 -2.62 -12.90
N GLY A 603 -16.84 -2.81 -13.26
CA GLY A 603 -17.42 -2.34 -14.53
C GLY A 603 -17.53 -0.82 -14.61
N ALA A 604 -17.94 -0.17 -13.51
CA ALA A 604 -17.95 1.29 -13.39
C ALA A 604 -16.54 1.90 -13.50
N ILE A 605 -15.53 1.27 -12.87
CA ILE A 605 -14.11 1.64 -13.03
C ILE A 605 -13.66 1.47 -14.49
N ALA A 606 -13.97 0.33 -15.11
CA ALA A 606 -13.56 0.04 -16.48
C ALA A 606 -14.17 0.97 -17.54
N ALA A 607 -15.37 1.49 -17.31
CA ALA A 607 -16.02 2.38 -18.25
C ALA A 607 -15.37 3.78 -18.35
N GLU A 608 -14.58 4.20 -17.35
CA GLU A 608 -14.00 5.54 -17.31
C GLU A 608 -12.83 5.70 -18.30
N ARG A 609 -11.85 4.78 -18.28
CA ARG A 609 -10.69 4.78 -19.20
C ARG A 609 -10.23 3.41 -19.70
N GLY A 610 -11.06 2.38 -19.55
CA GLY A 610 -10.74 1.00 -19.97
C GLY A 610 -9.88 0.21 -18.97
N THR A 611 -9.63 0.73 -17.76
CA THR A 611 -8.92 0.02 -16.69
C THR A 611 -9.66 -1.24 -16.26
N VAL A 612 -9.00 -2.40 -16.26
CA VAL A 612 -9.64 -3.64 -15.81
C VAL A 612 -8.98 -4.15 -14.53
N THR A 613 -9.73 -4.13 -13.43
CA THR A 613 -9.42 -4.93 -12.23
C THR A 613 -9.57 -6.40 -12.59
N TRP A 614 -8.49 -7.16 -12.42
CA TRP A 614 -8.42 -8.51 -12.97
C TRP A 614 -9.33 -9.48 -12.18
N PRO A 615 -9.93 -10.48 -12.84
CA PRO A 615 -10.69 -11.53 -12.14
C PRO A 615 -9.86 -12.24 -11.07
N SER A 616 -8.54 -12.43 -11.29
CA SER A 616 -7.66 -13.03 -10.27
C SER A 616 -7.49 -12.16 -9.03
N TYR A 617 -7.68 -10.84 -9.16
CA TYR A 617 -7.53 -9.83 -8.09
C TYR A 617 -8.89 -9.40 -7.50
N THR A 618 -9.97 -10.13 -7.83
CA THR A 618 -11.33 -9.87 -7.37
C THR A 618 -11.83 -11.06 -6.55
N GLY A 619 -12.01 -10.89 -5.24
CA GLY A 619 -12.36 -12.00 -4.33
C GLY A 619 -12.10 -11.71 -2.84
N PRO A 620 -12.27 -12.69 -1.95
CA PRO A 620 -11.93 -12.55 -0.54
C PRO A 620 -10.45 -12.17 -0.36
N VAL A 621 -10.14 -11.19 0.50
CA VAL A 621 -8.78 -10.65 0.74
C VAL A 621 -7.77 -11.79 1.00
N ALA A 622 -8.14 -12.78 1.81
CA ALA A 622 -7.30 -13.95 2.08
C ALA A 622 -6.89 -14.73 0.82
N ASP A 623 -7.79 -14.85 -0.17
CA ASP A 623 -7.57 -15.63 -1.41
C ASP A 623 -7.00 -14.80 -2.56
N VAL A 624 -7.16 -13.46 -2.49
CA VAL A 624 -6.73 -12.53 -3.54
C VAL A 624 -5.63 -11.54 -3.13
N LEU A 625 -5.07 -11.65 -1.93
CA LEU A 625 -3.89 -10.89 -1.52
C LEU A 625 -2.96 -11.74 -0.64
N TYR A 626 -3.19 -11.72 0.68
CA TYR A 626 -2.49 -12.49 1.71
C TYR A 626 -3.28 -12.33 3.03
N SER A 627 -2.96 -13.07 4.10
CA SER A 627 -3.59 -12.83 5.40
C SER A 627 -3.26 -11.43 5.95
N ALA A 628 -4.29 -10.65 6.26
CA ALA A 628 -4.18 -9.30 6.81
C ALA A 628 -4.82 -9.24 8.21
N ALA A 629 -4.18 -9.83 9.21
CA ALA A 629 -4.71 -9.85 10.58
C ALA A 629 -5.00 -8.44 11.14
N GLY A 630 -6.20 -8.25 11.69
CA GLY A 630 -6.65 -6.99 12.29
C GLY A 630 -6.94 -5.88 11.28
N ASN A 631 -7.52 -6.23 10.11
CA ASN A 631 -7.94 -5.25 9.10
C ASN A 631 -9.34 -4.67 9.37
N SER A 632 -9.58 -3.49 8.81
CA SER A 632 -10.80 -2.70 8.98
C SER A 632 -12.05 -3.35 8.40
N ALA A 633 -11.95 -3.98 7.21
CA ALA A 633 -13.09 -4.61 6.55
C ALA A 633 -13.61 -5.84 7.30
N ASP A 634 -12.73 -6.71 7.82
CA ASP A 634 -13.14 -7.83 8.69
C ASP A 634 -13.85 -7.30 9.96
N HIS A 635 -13.37 -6.20 10.56
CA HIS A 635 -14.06 -5.62 11.72
C HIS A 635 -15.46 -5.11 11.38
N LEU A 636 -15.60 -4.31 10.31
CA LEU A 636 -16.90 -3.78 9.90
C LEU A 636 -17.90 -4.91 9.56
N TYR A 637 -17.44 -5.99 8.92
CA TYR A 637 -18.31 -7.11 8.56
C TYR A 637 -18.70 -7.98 9.76
N TYR A 638 -17.74 -8.52 10.51
CA TYR A 638 -18.05 -9.51 11.56
C TYR A 638 -18.53 -8.90 12.88
N ASP A 639 -18.09 -7.71 13.28
CA ASP A 639 -18.54 -7.06 14.55
C ASP A 639 -19.78 -6.18 14.34
N LEU A 640 -19.91 -5.53 13.17
CA LEU A 640 -20.96 -4.52 12.92
C LEU A 640 -22.01 -4.93 11.86
N GLY A 641 -21.81 -6.04 11.14
CA GLY A 641 -22.75 -6.50 10.10
C GLY A 641 -22.86 -5.55 8.91
N ILE A 642 -21.73 -4.99 8.48
CA ILE A 642 -21.62 -4.06 7.36
C ILE A 642 -20.93 -4.76 6.19
N ASP A 643 -21.57 -4.77 5.01
CA ASP A 643 -20.97 -5.31 3.79
C ASP A 643 -19.78 -4.43 3.38
N ALA A 644 -18.56 -4.92 3.64
CA ALA A 644 -17.33 -4.16 3.51
C ALA A 644 -16.49 -4.66 2.33
N TRP A 645 -16.19 -3.75 1.40
CA TRP A 645 -15.22 -3.97 0.32
C TRP A 645 -13.96 -3.13 0.54
N ASN A 646 -12.92 -3.46 -0.22
CA ASN A 646 -11.65 -2.77 -0.27
C ASN A 646 -11.23 -2.56 -1.73
N PHE A 647 -10.83 -1.35 -2.07
CA PHE A 647 -10.03 -1.07 -3.26
C PHE A 647 -8.55 -1.13 -2.92
N GLU A 648 -7.77 -1.70 -3.83
CA GLU A 648 -6.39 -1.24 -4.08
C GLU A 648 -6.42 -0.53 -5.43
N VAL A 649 -6.27 0.80 -5.44
CA VAL A 649 -6.30 1.59 -6.67
C VAL A 649 -5.03 1.39 -7.53
N GLY A 650 -4.96 1.99 -8.71
CA GLY A 650 -3.76 1.90 -9.54
C GLY A 650 -3.44 0.49 -10.05
N ASN A 651 -4.26 -0.05 -10.95
CA ASN A 651 -4.00 -1.34 -11.59
C ASN A 651 -2.74 -1.28 -12.46
N ASP A 652 -1.95 -2.37 -12.45
CA ASP A 652 -0.86 -2.60 -13.40
C ASP A 652 -1.31 -2.20 -14.83
N ARG A 653 -0.55 -1.34 -15.50
CA ARG A 653 -0.77 -0.88 -16.87
C ARG A 653 -0.08 -1.83 -17.85
N TRP A 654 -0.66 -2.05 -19.03
CA TRP A 654 0.02 -2.79 -20.09
C TRP A 654 0.99 -1.88 -20.86
N ASN A 655 2.29 -2.18 -20.80
CA ASN A 655 3.32 -1.44 -21.52
C ASN A 655 3.56 -2.07 -22.90
N GLU A 656 3.39 -1.26 -23.94
CA GLU A 656 3.49 -1.70 -25.33
C GLU A 656 4.91 -1.97 -25.82
N THR A 657 5.89 -1.27 -25.29
CA THR A 657 7.30 -1.46 -25.66
C THR A 657 7.85 -2.74 -25.02
N THR A 658 7.46 -3.04 -23.78
CA THR A 658 7.99 -4.19 -23.03
C THR A 658 7.12 -5.45 -23.13
N GLN A 659 5.87 -5.32 -23.63
CA GLN A 659 4.84 -6.36 -23.64
C GLN A 659 4.66 -7.00 -22.24
N GLN A 660 4.61 -6.14 -21.21
CA GLN A 660 4.47 -6.54 -19.80
C GLN A 660 3.45 -5.67 -19.07
N TRP A 661 2.88 -6.23 -18.02
CA TRP A 661 2.11 -5.49 -17.01
C TRP A 661 3.07 -4.81 -16.03
N GLU A 662 2.91 -3.50 -15.84
CA GLU A 662 3.78 -2.64 -15.01
C GLU A 662 2.95 -1.87 -13.98
N GLY A 663 3.32 -1.99 -12.70
CA GLY A 663 2.63 -1.33 -11.59
C GLY A 663 2.93 0.17 -11.55
N VAL A 664 1.92 0.94 -11.12
CA VAL A 664 1.98 2.42 -11.03
C VAL A 664 2.56 2.92 -9.69
N GLY A 665 2.47 2.12 -8.63
CA GLY A 665 3.04 2.42 -7.31
C GLY A 665 2.11 3.19 -6.37
N PHE A 666 2.59 3.50 -5.16
CA PHE A 666 1.82 4.23 -4.14
C PHE A 666 1.62 5.72 -4.46
N GLN A 667 2.54 6.29 -5.23
CA GLN A 667 2.67 7.72 -5.57
C GLN A 667 3.02 7.86 -7.06
N PRO A 668 2.11 7.50 -7.98
CA PRO A 668 2.34 7.66 -9.41
C PRO A 668 2.43 9.16 -9.79
N PRO A 669 2.90 9.48 -11.01
CA PRO A 669 2.74 10.81 -11.60
C PRO A 669 1.30 11.31 -11.47
N PHE A 670 1.12 12.62 -11.25
CA PHE A 670 -0.18 13.16 -10.89
C PHE A 670 -1.26 12.96 -11.97
N ASP A 671 -0.89 12.89 -13.25
CA ASP A 671 -1.81 12.57 -14.34
C ASP A 671 -2.40 11.15 -14.22
N GLU A 672 -1.61 10.17 -13.79
CA GLU A 672 -2.09 8.82 -13.49
C GLU A 672 -2.89 8.79 -12.17
N ALA A 673 -2.41 9.45 -11.11
CA ALA A 673 -3.16 9.56 -9.84
C ALA A 673 -4.52 10.26 -10.00
N HIS A 674 -4.58 11.27 -10.87
CA HIS A 674 -5.80 11.93 -11.28
C HIS A 674 -6.69 10.94 -12.03
N ALA A 675 -6.17 10.21 -13.03
CA ALA A 675 -6.95 9.23 -13.77
C ALA A 675 -7.51 8.10 -12.87
N GLU A 676 -6.74 7.65 -11.88
CA GLU A 676 -7.18 6.74 -10.82
C GLU A 676 -8.31 7.35 -9.97
N SER A 677 -8.20 8.63 -9.58
CA SER A 677 -9.27 9.32 -8.84
C SER A 677 -10.60 9.32 -9.61
N GLN A 678 -10.55 9.53 -10.93
CA GLN A 678 -11.74 9.61 -11.77
C GLN A 678 -12.44 8.26 -11.95
N GLU A 679 -11.68 7.17 -12.11
CA GLU A 679 -12.25 5.83 -12.36
C GLU A 679 -12.77 5.17 -11.08
N TYR A 680 -12.00 5.24 -9.99
CA TYR A 680 -12.41 4.66 -8.72
C TYR A 680 -13.54 5.44 -8.03
N ALA A 681 -13.64 6.76 -8.26
CA ALA A 681 -14.83 7.51 -7.88
C ALA A 681 -16.09 7.02 -8.61
N GLY A 682 -15.97 6.55 -9.86
CA GLY A 682 -17.05 5.88 -10.59
C GLY A 682 -17.49 4.59 -9.90
N GLY A 683 -16.53 3.81 -9.38
CA GLY A 683 -16.78 2.63 -8.55
C GLY A 683 -17.56 2.94 -7.27
N LEU A 684 -17.22 4.03 -6.56
CA LEU A 684 -17.96 4.47 -5.37
C LEU A 684 -19.40 4.91 -5.68
N VAL A 685 -19.64 5.58 -6.82
CA VAL A 685 -21.01 5.90 -7.26
C VAL A 685 -21.83 4.63 -7.53
N GLU A 686 -21.22 3.58 -8.07
CA GLU A 686 -21.92 2.31 -8.31
C GLU A 686 -22.19 1.53 -7.00
N LEU A 687 -21.32 1.63 -5.98
CA LEU A 687 -21.62 1.12 -4.63
C LEU A 687 -22.87 1.80 -4.05
N VAL A 688 -23.00 3.12 -4.23
CA VAL A 688 -24.21 3.85 -3.82
C VAL A 688 -25.46 3.35 -4.57
N ARG A 689 -25.35 3.02 -5.86
CA ARG A 689 -26.44 2.41 -6.63
C ARG A 689 -26.79 1.00 -6.15
N ILE A 690 -25.81 0.23 -5.68
CA ILE A 690 -26.04 -1.09 -5.06
C ILE A 690 -26.82 -0.93 -3.75
N ALA A 691 -26.39 -0.01 -2.87
CA ALA A 691 -27.06 0.28 -1.61
C ALA A 691 -28.51 0.77 -1.82
N ALA A 692 -28.74 1.72 -2.73
CA ALA A 692 -30.06 2.25 -3.03
C ALA A 692 -31.03 1.18 -3.61
N ALA A 693 -30.52 0.14 -4.26
CA ALA A 693 -31.35 -0.96 -4.77
C ALA A 693 -31.90 -1.86 -3.66
N GLN A 694 -31.21 -1.97 -2.51
CA GLN A 694 -31.65 -2.77 -1.37
C GLN A 694 -32.76 -2.09 -0.54
N GLU A 695 -32.89 -0.76 -0.62
CA GLU A 695 -34.02 0.01 -0.05
C GLU A 695 -35.34 -0.18 -0.81
N SER A 696 -35.30 -0.77 -2.01
CA SER A 696 -36.51 -0.95 -2.83
C SER A 696 -37.36 -2.12 -2.31
N PRO A 697 -38.69 -1.95 -2.09
CA PRO A 697 -39.58 -2.93 -1.45
C PRO A 697 -39.85 -4.22 -2.26
N THR A 698 -39.01 -4.51 -3.27
CA THR A 698 -38.98 -5.75 -4.04
C THR A 698 -37.77 -6.63 -3.72
N GLY A 699 -36.81 -6.16 -2.91
CA GLY A 699 -35.65 -6.93 -2.45
C GLY A 699 -35.99 -7.79 -1.22
N VAL A 700 -36.22 -9.08 -1.42
CA VAL A 700 -36.45 -10.01 -0.30
C VAL A 700 -35.11 -10.51 0.24
N HIS A 701 -34.66 -9.92 1.34
CA HIS A 701 -33.87 -10.61 2.36
C HIS A 701 -34.31 -10.12 3.75
N ASP A 702 -35.36 -10.74 4.28
CA ASP A 702 -35.76 -10.56 5.69
C ASP A 702 -34.62 -11.05 6.59
N GLY A 703 -33.81 -10.11 7.07
CA GLY A 703 -32.73 -10.35 8.03
C GLY A 703 -33.28 -10.76 9.40
N ASN A 704 -33.66 -12.03 9.54
CA ASN A 704 -34.18 -12.59 10.79
C ASN A 704 -33.26 -13.68 11.36
N LEU A 705 -32.03 -13.29 11.69
CA LEU A 705 -31.11 -14.10 12.49
C LEU A 705 -31.24 -13.74 13.98
N ALA A 706 -32.40 -14.06 14.53
CA ALA A 706 -32.59 -14.11 15.97
C ALA A 706 -32.20 -15.49 16.53
N LEU A 707 -31.22 -15.50 17.44
CA LEU A 707 -30.95 -16.55 18.44
C LEU A 707 -30.46 -17.93 17.95
N ARG A 708 -29.15 -18.19 18.11
CA ARG A 708 -28.64 -19.09 19.17
C ARG A 708 -27.13 -18.99 19.38
#